data_AF-A0A1B9Y308-F1
#
_entry.id   AF-A0A1B9Y308-F1
#
_cell.length_a   1.000
_cell.length_b   1.000
_cell.length_c   1.000
_cell.angle_alpha   90.00
_cell.angle_beta   90.00
_cell.angle_gamma   90.00
#
_symmetry.space_group_name_H-M   'P 1'
#
loop_
_entity.id
_entity.type
_entity.pdbx_description
1 polymer ?
#
loop_
_entity_poly.entity_id
_entity_poly.type
_entity_poly.pdbx_seq_one_letter_code
_entity_poly.pdbx_strand_id
1 'polypeptide(L)'
;MNTIEIIKENAILLNKLSTNENELFEYINKRQENLEEVISNYKPERDFKPVNTLRFLIANELKKGNILDPNILEQLKAAIEKRDVSRYYDLNDSVKQSLINYKNSKVGMFPNWKHAFKILFPFIHNSAKNEEIKNLLNKLANNIIEDNGLENVTKHIVSFQGSQNYGSDRVWVAIIPKTAPSVQYAYQLFFTIDLNGLTGGIHKGHNLTKQKFQNQDLRFNVWDDYLNHTINNKDEWSQLNSKVDFIFIKDQKEFEKTVKKGNINALSNYFNILDSLKEDLDIQDEERFVFSIAKNRLSFQVGKRYCLNVKKETFDYISNKDSEPDNSKREVFSGEESTYLYNDRKFEEVLDNYKEIKFAVENEIERDNHALAKSYDNSAFRKALFDKEYRENILNQNGTKNKYYLVGAYWDDRTPMNQTERFVNEGIWENGYEDKFLKNVNEVAVGSFIAIKSAFTREKTKSVMSIKARGIVTQNLKDGRNLKINWEKNFNPFEVNFGGYLTTIKEVKKAIHINAIWSKNKNMENVKQEFIDWLTNKPKSNYFNNDEEVLNRYLDSYNTYFDANIFEVSKSNYKTIIETIDKVAYQDENSVFFKYSDGESNHRPRAILGKTNYYQFLEQKFSTSQMISVKPNSNKTPVNQILYGPPGTGKTYATISKAVAIANPGFNLHQARSIIKDEYQRLVDLNQIVFTTFHQSMSYEEFVEGIKPQTKDGLVTYEIKDGIFKKICNDAELYSSDKVVSVSKKVDLDKRLKKLRDELEQSEDSKVEIAMTKKTYHITSITDKHIKFRKASGGTGHDLVIDTLKGIALGERDIIGGLRSYYDYLLQFLNAYNITEENIEENKPFVLIIDEINRGNVSQIFGELITLIEKDKRLGEDEALKVQLPYSKTKFGVPPNLFIVGTMNTADRSVEALDTALRRRFEFKEIMPKPSLLELEIGGISLKELLETINKRIEILLDRDHTIGHSYFIKLKENDTVGLKNAFKNNIIPLLQEYFYGDYEKIGLVLGKGFFNEETLRFDKEIFASFDTQNYPEKGKIFHLKTIDENFDIIKAINILLKKTIVNE
;
A
#
# COMPACT_ATOMS: atom_id res chain seq x y z
N MET A 1 -24.35 -25.89 -39.12
CA MET A 1 -24.35 -24.43 -38.83
C MET A 1 -23.48 -24.20 -37.62
N ASN A 2 -22.52 -23.28 -37.73
CA ASN A 2 -21.59 -22.95 -36.66
C ASN A 2 -22.39 -22.33 -35.48
N THR A 3 -22.25 -22.84 -34.25
CA THR A 3 -23.00 -22.35 -33.07
C THR A 3 -22.94 -20.83 -32.91
N ILE A 4 -21.78 -20.24 -33.24
CA ILE A 4 -21.56 -18.80 -33.20
C ILE A 4 -22.41 -18.05 -34.22
N GLU A 5 -22.59 -18.60 -35.43
CA GLU A 5 -23.39 -17.95 -36.49
C GLU A 5 -24.86 -17.81 -36.06
N ILE A 6 -25.45 -18.85 -35.46
CA ILE A 6 -26.84 -18.81 -34.96
C ILE A 6 -27.00 -17.71 -33.90
N ILE A 7 -26.04 -17.62 -32.97
CA ILE A 7 -26.05 -16.58 -31.93
C ILE A 7 -25.89 -15.19 -32.57
N LYS A 8 -24.98 -15.05 -33.54
CA LYS A 8 -24.71 -13.79 -34.24
C LYS A 8 -25.92 -13.29 -35.04
N GLU A 9 -26.64 -14.18 -35.72
CA GLU A 9 -27.87 -13.83 -36.43
C GLU A 9 -28.95 -13.27 -35.49
N ASN A 10 -29.10 -13.87 -34.31
CA ASN A 10 -30.00 -13.36 -33.28
C ASN A 10 -29.52 -11.99 -32.74
N ALA A 11 -28.21 -11.81 -32.54
CA ALA A 11 -27.63 -10.54 -32.12
C ALA A 11 -27.88 -9.43 -33.15
N ILE A 12 -27.73 -9.71 -34.45
CA ILE A 12 -28.02 -8.77 -35.54
C ILE A 12 -29.49 -8.36 -35.52
N LEU A 13 -30.41 -9.31 -35.39
CA LEU A 13 -31.84 -9.03 -35.30
C LEU A 13 -32.16 -8.15 -34.08
N LEU A 14 -31.65 -8.51 -32.90
CA LEU A 14 -31.94 -7.77 -31.66
C LEU A 14 -31.33 -6.37 -31.67
N ASN A 15 -30.12 -6.21 -32.21
CA ASN A 15 -29.50 -4.90 -32.38
C ASN A 15 -30.36 -4.01 -33.30
N LYS A 16 -30.81 -4.55 -34.44
CA LYS A 16 -31.70 -3.86 -35.38
C LYS A 16 -32.99 -3.38 -34.70
N LEU A 17 -33.67 -4.26 -33.96
CA LEU A 17 -34.91 -3.92 -33.24
C LEU A 17 -34.67 -2.98 -32.05
N SER A 18 -33.47 -2.97 -31.47
CA SER A 18 -33.14 -2.07 -30.36
C SER A 18 -32.82 -0.64 -30.80
N THR A 19 -32.34 -0.47 -32.04
CA THR A 19 -31.89 0.82 -32.60
C THR A 19 -32.94 1.48 -33.49
N ASN A 20 -33.87 0.72 -34.06
CA ASN A 20 -34.95 1.22 -34.91
C ASN A 20 -36.32 0.89 -34.32
N GLU A 21 -36.95 1.90 -33.73
CA GLU A 21 -38.24 1.77 -33.05
C GLU A 21 -39.40 1.48 -34.02
N ASN A 22 -39.37 2.00 -35.26
CA ASN A 22 -40.41 1.71 -36.26
C ASN A 22 -40.37 0.23 -36.66
N GLU A 23 -39.18 -0.31 -36.91
CA GLU A 23 -39.02 -1.72 -37.23
C GLU A 23 -39.36 -2.63 -36.05
N LEU A 24 -39.11 -2.20 -34.82
CA LEU A 24 -39.55 -2.90 -33.61
C LEU A 24 -41.08 -3.06 -33.60
N PHE A 25 -41.82 -1.97 -33.76
CA PHE A 25 -43.29 -2.02 -33.78
C PHE A 25 -43.81 -2.85 -34.95
N GLU A 26 -43.24 -2.69 -36.15
CA GLU A 26 -43.58 -3.49 -37.32
C GLU A 26 -43.35 -4.99 -37.09
N TYR A 27 -42.21 -5.35 -36.47
CA TYR A 27 -41.86 -6.73 -36.15
C TYR A 27 -42.86 -7.35 -35.18
N ILE A 28 -43.21 -6.64 -34.10
CA ILE A 28 -44.19 -7.11 -33.10
C ILE A 28 -45.57 -7.29 -33.72
N ASN A 29 -46.01 -6.35 -34.56
CA ASN A 29 -47.32 -6.42 -35.20
C ASN A 29 -47.42 -7.59 -36.19
N LYS A 30 -46.33 -7.91 -36.90
CA LYS A 30 -46.28 -9.01 -37.88
C LYS A 30 -46.10 -10.39 -37.24
N ARG A 31 -45.52 -10.50 -36.04
CA ARG A 31 -45.19 -11.77 -35.39
C ARG A 31 -45.76 -11.84 -33.98
N GLN A 32 -46.96 -12.38 -33.85
CA GLN A 32 -47.69 -12.51 -32.58
C GLN A 32 -47.64 -13.93 -31.97
N GLU A 33 -46.69 -14.76 -32.42
CA GLU A 33 -46.56 -16.17 -32.00
C GLU A 33 -46.35 -16.34 -30.47
N ASN A 34 -45.79 -15.33 -29.80
CA ASN A 34 -45.47 -15.35 -28.36
C ASN A 34 -46.55 -14.76 -27.46
N LEU A 35 -47.70 -14.36 -28.02
CA LEU A 35 -48.66 -13.51 -27.31
C LEU A 35 -49.29 -14.21 -26.10
N GLU A 36 -49.67 -15.48 -26.24
CA GLU A 36 -50.28 -16.25 -25.14
C GLU A 36 -49.31 -16.48 -23.98
N GLU A 37 -48.02 -16.72 -24.28
CA GLU A 37 -46.98 -16.86 -23.26
C GLU A 37 -46.78 -15.54 -22.48
N VAL A 38 -46.73 -14.41 -23.19
CA VAL A 38 -46.62 -13.08 -22.56
C VAL A 38 -47.83 -12.78 -21.68
N ILE A 39 -49.05 -13.08 -22.16
CA ILE A 39 -50.28 -12.92 -21.38
C ILE A 39 -50.20 -13.75 -20.10
N SER A 40 -49.84 -15.02 -20.21
CA SER A 40 -49.72 -15.93 -19.05
C SER A 40 -48.66 -15.44 -18.05
N ASN A 41 -47.47 -15.06 -18.52
CA ASN A 41 -46.34 -14.71 -17.65
C ASN A 41 -46.49 -13.35 -16.93
N TYR A 42 -47.25 -12.43 -17.51
CA TYR A 42 -47.36 -11.06 -17.00
C TYR A 42 -48.76 -10.68 -16.52
N LYS A 43 -49.72 -11.62 -16.52
CA LYS A 43 -51.05 -11.41 -15.96
C LYS A 43 -50.96 -10.95 -14.50
N PRO A 44 -51.54 -9.79 -14.15
CA PRO A 44 -51.52 -9.33 -12.78
C PRO A 44 -52.56 -10.11 -11.96
N GLU A 45 -52.09 -10.99 -11.05
CA GLU A 45 -52.98 -11.84 -10.24
C GLU A 45 -53.15 -11.36 -8.79
N ARG A 46 -52.08 -10.91 -8.13
CA ARG A 46 -52.09 -10.54 -6.70
C ARG A 46 -51.69 -9.10 -6.45
N ASP A 47 -50.48 -8.73 -6.86
CA ASP A 47 -49.88 -7.41 -6.63
C ASP A 47 -49.66 -6.66 -7.94
N PHE A 48 -49.92 -5.34 -7.91
CA PHE A 48 -49.67 -4.48 -9.06
C PHE A 48 -48.16 -4.26 -9.26
N LYS A 49 -47.70 -4.52 -10.48
CA LYS A 49 -46.35 -4.22 -10.96
C LYS A 49 -46.45 -3.41 -12.25
N PRO A 50 -45.97 -2.15 -12.30
CA PRO A 50 -46.24 -1.24 -13.42
C PRO A 50 -45.91 -1.82 -14.80
N VAL A 51 -44.70 -2.36 -14.97
CA VAL A 51 -44.20 -2.84 -16.27
C VAL A 51 -44.83 -4.16 -16.68
N ASN A 52 -45.05 -5.08 -15.73
CA ASN A 52 -45.72 -6.34 -16.02
C ASN A 52 -47.17 -6.07 -16.44
N THR A 53 -47.85 -5.16 -15.75
CA THR A 53 -49.21 -4.73 -16.10
C THR A 53 -49.21 -4.09 -17.49
N LEU A 54 -48.26 -3.20 -17.80
CA LEU A 54 -48.12 -2.62 -19.13
C LEU A 54 -47.93 -3.69 -20.22
N ARG A 55 -47.03 -4.65 -20.02
CA ARG A 55 -46.81 -5.77 -20.96
C ARG A 55 -48.08 -6.60 -21.17
N PHE A 56 -48.81 -6.88 -20.10
CA PHE A 56 -50.08 -7.60 -20.18
C PHE A 56 -51.16 -6.81 -20.96
N LEU A 57 -51.28 -5.50 -20.73
CA LEU A 57 -52.22 -4.66 -21.47
C LEU A 57 -51.86 -4.60 -22.97
N ILE A 58 -50.58 -4.40 -23.30
CA ILE A 58 -50.10 -4.43 -24.69
C ILE A 58 -50.46 -5.76 -25.36
N ALA A 59 -50.23 -6.88 -24.66
CA ALA A 59 -50.53 -8.19 -25.21
C ALA A 59 -52.03 -8.41 -25.47
N ASN A 60 -52.90 -7.89 -24.59
CA ASN A 60 -54.34 -7.94 -24.81
C ASN A 60 -54.80 -7.04 -25.98
N GLU A 61 -54.21 -5.86 -26.16
CA GLU A 61 -54.55 -4.99 -27.29
C GLU A 61 -54.16 -5.64 -28.64
N LEU A 62 -52.96 -6.24 -28.71
CA LEU A 62 -52.55 -7.03 -29.88
C LEU A 62 -53.50 -8.22 -30.12
N LYS A 63 -53.95 -8.90 -29.07
CA LYS A 63 -54.89 -10.04 -29.15
C LYS A 63 -56.27 -9.63 -29.69
N LYS A 64 -56.69 -8.39 -29.45
CA LYS A 64 -57.92 -7.80 -30.01
C LYS A 64 -57.78 -7.41 -31.48
N GLY A 65 -56.59 -7.54 -32.08
CA GLY A 65 -56.30 -7.17 -33.47
C GLY A 65 -55.88 -5.70 -33.65
N ASN A 66 -55.63 -4.96 -32.56
CA ASN A 66 -55.15 -3.58 -32.65
C ASN A 66 -53.66 -3.56 -33.04
N ILE A 67 -53.27 -2.59 -33.86
CA ILE A 67 -51.88 -2.37 -34.26
C ILE A 67 -51.17 -1.62 -33.14
N LEU A 68 -50.04 -2.12 -32.65
CA LEU A 68 -49.23 -1.44 -31.65
C LEU A 68 -48.33 -0.39 -32.33
N ASP A 69 -48.38 0.85 -31.84
CA ASP A 69 -47.53 1.96 -32.26
C ASP A 69 -47.04 2.77 -31.04
N PRO A 70 -46.15 3.77 -31.22
CA PRO A 70 -45.67 4.59 -30.11
C PRO A 70 -46.79 5.30 -29.33
N ASN A 71 -47.88 5.71 -30.01
CA ASN A 71 -48.98 6.44 -29.39
C ASN A 71 -49.79 5.53 -28.47
N ILE A 72 -50.13 4.31 -28.91
CA ILE A 72 -50.83 3.33 -28.09
C ILE A 72 -49.99 2.92 -26.87
N LEU A 73 -48.68 2.75 -27.04
CA LEU A 73 -47.78 2.47 -25.93
C LEU A 73 -47.82 3.58 -24.86
N GLU A 74 -47.77 4.85 -25.26
CA GLU A 74 -47.85 5.99 -24.35
C GLU A 74 -49.24 6.17 -23.73
N GLN A 75 -50.32 5.87 -24.47
CA GLN A 75 -51.67 5.86 -23.93
C GLN A 75 -51.84 4.84 -22.80
N LEU A 76 -51.31 3.62 -22.98
CA LEU A 76 -51.34 2.57 -21.96
C LEU A 76 -50.50 2.95 -20.72
N LYS A 77 -49.34 3.57 -20.91
CA LYS A 77 -48.55 4.12 -19.79
C LYS A 77 -49.33 5.18 -19.03
N ALA A 78 -49.93 6.14 -19.75
CA ALA A 78 -50.71 7.22 -19.15
C ALA A 78 -51.93 6.70 -18.39
N ALA A 79 -52.60 5.65 -18.88
CA ALA A 79 -53.70 4.98 -18.20
C ALA A 79 -53.25 4.40 -16.85
N ILE A 80 -52.11 3.71 -16.83
CA ILE A 80 -51.52 3.17 -15.59
C ILE A 80 -51.13 4.30 -14.63
N GLU A 81 -50.49 5.37 -15.11
CA GLU A 81 -50.10 6.49 -14.23
C GLU A 81 -51.30 7.24 -13.63
N LYS A 82 -52.40 7.35 -14.39
CA LYS A 82 -53.69 7.87 -13.92
C LYS A 82 -54.44 6.88 -13.02
N ARG A 83 -53.92 5.66 -12.85
CA ARG A 83 -54.53 4.56 -12.09
C ARG A 83 -55.91 4.14 -12.64
N ASP A 84 -56.14 4.37 -13.93
CA ASP A 84 -57.37 4.02 -14.62
C ASP A 84 -57.04 3.23 -15.89
N VAL A 85 -57.14 1.91 -15.79
CA VAL A 85 -56.90 0.97 -16.90
C VAL A 85 -58.16 0.21 -17.30
N SER A 86 -59.31 0.55 -16.71
CA SER A 86 -60.59 -0.15 -16.86
C SER A 86 -61.05 -0.24 -18.32
N ARG A 87 -60.75 0.80 -19.12
CA ARG A 87 -61.00 0.85 -20.57
C ARG A 87 -60.29 -0.24 -21.37
N TYR A 88 -59.15 -0.73 -20.88
CA TYR A 88 -58.30 -1.69 -21.59
C TYR A 88 -58.50 -3.12 -21.08
N TYR A 89 -58.57 -3.28 -19.75
CA TYR A 89 -58.79 -4.55 -19.09
C TYR A 89 -59.33 -4.34 -17.67
N ASP A 90 -60.33 -5.14 -17.29
CA ASP A 90 -60.88 -5.08 -15.94
C ASP A 90 -60.01 -5.88 -14.96
N LEU A 91 -59.21 -5.18 -14.15
CA LEU A 91 -58.35 -5.78 -13.14
C LEU A 91 -59.19 -6.36 -11.99
N ASN A 92 -58.70 -7.44 -11.36
CA ASN A 92 -59.34 -7.95 -10.14
C ASN A 92 -59.19 -6.95 -8.97
N ASP A 93 -60.04 -7.10 -7.94
CA ASP A 93 -60.11 -6.14 -6.84
C ASP A 93 -58.80 -6.01 -6.05
N SER A 94 -58.06 -7.11 -5.86
CA SER A 94 -56.76 -7.11 -5.18
C SER A 94 -55.75 -6.23 -5.92
N VAL A 95 -55.63 -6.41 -7.23
CA VAL A 95 -54.69 -5.65 -8.05
C VAL A 95 -55.13 -4.20 -8.20
N LYS A 96 -56.44 -3.93 -8.33
CA LYS A 96 -57.00 -2.56 -8.33
C LYS A 96 -56.60 -1.80 -7.06
N GLN A 97 -56.78 -2.41 -5.89
CA GLN A 97 -56.36 -1.81 -4.62
C GLN A 97 -54.85 -1.62 -4.55
N SER A 98 -54.06 -2.59 -5.03
CA SER A 98 -52.60 -2.45 -5.09
C SER A 98 -52.13 -1.33 -6.03
N LEU A 99 -52.82 -1.09 -7.15
CA LEU A 99 -52.57 0.03 -8.07
C LEU A 99 -52.88 1.39 -7.42
N ILE A 100 -54.02 1.49 -6.72
CA ILE A 100 -54.42 2.70 -5.99
C ILE A 100 -53.44 3.03 -4.86
N ASN A 101 -52.98 2.01 -4.14
CA ASN A 101 -52.06 2.17 -3.01
C ASN A 101 -50.58 2.31 -3.42
N TYR A 102 -50.28 2.23 -4.72
CA TYR A 102 -48.91 2.35 -5.19
C TYR A 102 -48.35 3.75 -4.89
N LYS A 103 -47.12 3.81 -4.35
CA LYS A 103 -46.52 5.07 -3.86
C LYS A 103 -46.35 6.08 -4.99
N ASN A 104 -46.74 7.33 -4.73
CA ASN A 104 -46.48 8.45 -5.64
C ASN A 104 -44.98 8.76 -5.70
N SER A 105 -44.47 9.03 -6.91
CA SER A 105 -43.07 9.30 -7.18
C SER A 105 -42.91 10.48 -8.13
N LYS A 106 -41.92 11.34 -7.89
CA LYS A 106 -41.60 12.48 -8.77
C LYS A 106 -41.09 12.06 -10.16
N VAL A 107 -40.66 10.81 -10.33
CA VAL A 107 -40.12 10.27 -11.58
C VAL A 107 -41.09 9.35 -12.33
N GLY A 108 -42.36 9.30 -11.92
CA GLY A 108 -43.40 8.45 -12.53
C GLY A 108 -43.28 6.97 -12.18
N MET A 109 -44.11 6.13 -12.82
CA MET A 109 -44.14 4.68 -12.58
C MET A 109 -43.17 3.88 -13.47
N PHE A 110 -42.59 4.51 -14.50
CA PHE A 110 -41.73 3.88 -15.51
C PHE A 110 -40.32 4.49 -15.64
N PRO A 111 -39.61 4.85 -14.55
CA PRO A 111 -38.36 5.62 -14.64
C PRO A 111 -37.23 4.90 -15.39
N ASN A 112 -37.15 3.57 -15.27
CA ASN A 112 -36.12 2.73 -15.92
C ASN A 112 -36.58 2.09 -17.25
N TRP A 113 -37.79 2.40 -17.70
CA TRP A 113 -38.47 1.75 -18.83
C TRP A 113 -38.88 2.77 -19.89
N LYS A 114 -37.96 3.68 -20.23
CA LYS A 114 -38.22 4.74 -21.23
C LYS A 114 -38.17 4.22 -22.67
N HIS A 115 -37.32 3.22 -22.95
CA HIS A 115 -37.13 2.67 -24.29
C HIS A 115 -38.12 1.53 -24.57
N ALA A 116 -38.86 1.62 -25.68
CA ALA A 116 -39.86 0.63 -26.08
C ALA A 116 -39.28 -0.79 -26.20
N PHE A 117 -38.06 -0.93 -26.75
CA PHE A 117 -37.39 -2.23 -26.87
C PHE A 117 -37.33 -3.00 -25.56
N LYS A 118 -36.99 -2.36 -24.43
CA LYS A 118 -36.90 -3.04 -23.13
C LYS A 118 -38.26 -3.54 -22.65
N ILE A 119 -39.32 -2.74 -22.87
CA ILE A 119 -40.69 -3.11 -22.52
C ILE A 119 -41.12 -4.32 -23.37
N LEU A 120 -40.86 -4.26 -24.68
CA LEU A 120 -41.34 -5.19 -25.69
C LEU A 120 -40.43 -6.42 -25.89
N PHE A 121 -39.25 -6.48 -25.27
CA PHE A 121 -38.32 -7.59 -25.42
C PHE A 121 -38.94 -8.99 -25.22
N PRO A 122 -39.82 -9.24 -24.21
CA PRO A 122 -40.46 -10.55 -24.05
C PRO A 122 -41.35 -10.99 -25.21
N PHE A 123 -41.81 -10.05 -26.05
CA PHE A 123 -42.58 -10.37 -27.24
C PHE A 123 -41.68 -10.85 -28.40
N ILE A 124 -40.40 -10.46 -28.39
CA ILE A 124 -39.39 -10.81 -29.40
C ILE A 124 -38.70 -12.13 -29.04
N HIS A 125 -38.35 -12.28 -27.76
CA HIS A 125 -37.50 -13.36 -27.26
C HIS A 125 -38.21 -14.15 -26.13
N ASN A 126 -38.78 -15.29 -26.50
CA ASN A 126 -39.57 -16.14 -25.61
C ASN A 126 -38.72 -17.12 -24.78
N SER A 127 -39.36 -17.87 -23.88
CA SER A 127 -38.66 -18.86 -23.04
C SER A 127 -37.98 -19.96 -23.84
N ALA A 128 -38.59 -20.45 -24.92
CA ALA A 128 -38.03 -21.50 -25.77
C ALA A 128 -36.72 -21.06 -26.46
N LYS A 129 -36.72 -19.90 -27.12
CA LYS A 129 -35.52 -19.30 -27.73
C LYS A 129 -34.45 -19.00 -26.69
N ASN A 130 -34.85 -18.59 -25.49
CA ASN A 130 -33.92 -18.33 -24.41
C ASN A 130 -33.19 -19.61 -23.96
N GLU A 131 -33.92 -20.71 -23.79
CA GLU A 131 -33.33 -22.01 -23.43
C GLU A 131 -32.50 -22.57 -24.58
N GLU A 132 -32.91 -22.39 -25.84
CA GLU A 132 -32.10 -22.74 -27.01
C GLU A 132 -30.73 -22.03 -26.98
N ILE A 133 -30.72 -20.70 -26.83
CA ILE A 133 -29.48 -19.91 -26.77
C ILE A 133 -28.63 -20.29 -25.55
N LYS A 134 -29.25 -20.52 -24.38
CA LYS A 134 -28.51 -21.01 -23.20
C LYS A 134 -27.89 -22.37 -23.42
N ASN A 135 -28.56 -23.29 -24.11
CA ASN A 135 -28.03 -24.62 -24.43
C ASN A 135 -26.81 -24.52 -25.36
N LEU A 136 -26.87 -23.64 -26.36
CA LEU A 136 -25.72 -23.34 -27.21
C LEU A 136 -24.54 -22.77 -26.43
N LEU A 137 -24.77 -21.78 -25.56
CA LEU A 137 -23.73 -21.19 -24.71
C LEU A 137 -23.18 -22.20 -23.69
N ASN A 138 -24.03 -23.08 -23.15
CA ASN A 138 -23.63 -24.16 -22.26
C ASN A 138 -22.67 -25.12 -22.96
N LYS A 139 -22.94 -25.47 -24.22
CA LYS A 139 -22.06 -26.32 -25.02
C LYS A 139 -20.69 -25.66 -25.21
N LEU A 140 -20.66 -24.39 -25.62
CA LEU A 140 -19.42 -23.62 -25.76
C LEU A 140 -18.64 -23.54 -24.43
N ALA A 141 -19.32 -23.29 -23.31
CA ALA A 141 -18.69 -23.24 -21.99
C ALA A 141 -18.09 -24.59 -21.58
N ASN A 142 -18.77 -25.71 -21.89
CA ASN A 142 -18.26 -27.04 -21.60
C ASN A 142 -16.99 -27.36 -22.39
N ASN A 143 -16.92 -26.97 -23.67
CA ASN A 143 -15.70 -27.14 -24.46
C ASN A 143 -14.50 -26.45 -23.78
N ILE A 144 -14.67 -25.21 -23.30
CA ILE A 144 -13.59 -24.52 -22.56
C ILE A 144 -13.18 -25.33 -21.33
N ILE A 145 -14.13 -25.82 -20.54
CA ILE A 145 -13.85 -26.57 -19.30
C ILE A 145 -13.10 -27.87 -19.61
N GLU A 146 -13.60 -28.65 -20.56
CA GLU A 146 -13.07 -29.97 -20.93
C GLU A 146 -11.67 -29.83 -21.57
N ASP A 147 -11.51 -28.95 -22.56
CA ASP A 147 -10.25 -28.82 -23.31
C ASP A 147 -9.14 -28.15 -22.49
N ASN A 148 -9.48 -27.30 -21.52
CA ASN A 148 -8.50 -26.72 -20.60
C ASN A 148 -8.18 -27.65 -19.41
N GLY A 149 -8.98 -28.70 -19.18
CA GLY A 149 -8.87 -29.58 -18.01
C GLY A 149 -9.19 -28.86 -16.69
N LEU A 150 -10.22 -28.00 -16.68
CA LEU A 150 -10.55 -27.18 -15.52
C LEU A 150 -11.37 -27.96 -14.48
N GLU A 151 -10.80 -28.14 -13.29
CA GLU A 151 -11.49 -28.74 -12.15
C GLU A 151 -12.02 -27.66 -11.18
N ASN A 152 -13.06 -28.00 -10.41
CA ASN A 152 -13.64 -27.12 -9.38
C ASN A 152 -14.03 -25.72 -9.89
N VAL A 153 -14.63 -25.65 -11.08
CA VAL A 153 -15.14 -24.41 -11.68
C VAL A 153 -16.66 -24.35 -11.72
N THR A 154 -17.20 -23.15 -11.90
CA THR A 154 -18.61 -22.92 -12.21
C THR A 154 -18.73 -21.93 -13.37
N LYS A 155 -19.80 -22.09 -14.16
CA LYS A 155 -20.11 -21.23 -15.30
C LYS A 155 -21.27 -20.29 -14.97
N HIS A 156 -21.16 -19.05 -15.43
CA HIS A 156 -22.21 -18.06 -15.38
C HIS A 156 -22.58 -17.69 -16.83
N ILE A 157 -23.82 -17.96 -17.22
CA ILE A 157 -24.29 -17.81 -18.60
C ILE A 157 -25.38 -16.76 -18.63
N VAL A 158 -25.20 -15.77 -19.50
CA VAL A 158 -26.19 -14.72 -19.72
C VAL A 158 -26.55 -14.68 -21.20
N SER A 159 -27.79 -15.06 -21.49
CA SER A 159 -28.40 -14.96 -22.81
C SER A 159 -28.87 -13.53 -23.10
N PHE A 160 -29.54 -13.34 -24.23
CA PHE A 160 -30.09 -12.05 -24.66
C PHE A 160 -31.10 -11.45 -23.69
N GLN A 161 -31.60 -12.17 -22.68
CA GLN A 161 -32.43 -11.58 -21.62
C GLN A 161 -31.70 -10.46 -20.85
N GLY A 162 -30.36 -10.54 -20.74
CA GLY A 162 -29.55 -9.55 -20.04
C GLY A 162 -29.87 -9.43 -18.54
N SER A 163 -29.47 -8.31 -17.92
CA SER A 163 -29.78 -8.05 -16.52
C SER A 163 -31.25 -7.64 -16.33
N GLN A 164 -31.92 -8.18 -15.31
CA GLN A 164 -33.32 -7.86 -14.95
C GLN A 164 -34.33 -8.04 -16.11
N ASN A 165 -34.03 -8.87 -17.12
CA ASN A 165 -34.86 -9.08 -18.30
C ASN A 165 -35.12 -7.80 -19.12
N TYR A 166 -34.13 -6.90 -19.19
CA TYR A 166 -34.20 -5.71 -20.04
C TYR A 166 -34.00 -5.99 -21.53
N GLY A 167 -33.53 -7.19 -21.89
CA GLY A 167 -33.09 -7.46 -23.25
C GLY A 167 -31.68 -6.93 -23.51
N SER A 168 -30.98 -7.61 -24.39
CA SER A 168 -29.59 -7.37 -24.79
C SER A 168 -29.42 -7.87 -26.22
N ASP A 169 -28.55 -7.22 -26.99
CA ASP A 169 -28.09 -7.68 -28.32
C ASP A 169 -26.78 -8.45 -28.25
N ARG A 170 -26.29 -8.72 -27.03
CA ARG A 170 -25.12 -9.53 -26.75
C ARG A 170 -25.41 -10.61 -25.73
N VAL A 171 -24.68 -11.72 -25.84
CA VAL A 171 -24.63 -12.80 -24.85
C VAL A 171 -23.22 -12.95 -24.31
N TRP A 172 -23.07 -13.46 -23.10
CA TRP A 172 -21.75 -13.70 -22.54
C TRP A 172 -21.72 -14.85 -21.54
N VAL A 173 -20.53 -15.41 -21.38
CA VAL A 173 -20.23 -16.50 -20.45
C VAL A 173 -18.97 -16.16 -19.68
N ALA A 174 -18.99 -16.50 -18.39
CA ALA A 174 -17.85 -16.41 -17.50
C ALA A 174 -17.63 -17.75 -16.78
N ILE A 175 -16.43 -18.29 -16.84
CA ILE A 175 -16.00 -19.44 -16.04
C ILE A 175 -15.11 -18.95 -14.91
N ILE A 176 -15.47 -19.32 -13.67
CA ILE A 176 -14.81 -18.89 -12.43
C ILE A 176 -14.55 -20.09 -11.52
N PRO A 177 -13.62 -19.99 -10.55
CA PRO A 177 -13.47 -21.01 -9.51
C PRO A 177 -14.77 -21.20 -8.73
N LYS A 178 -15.12 -22.44 -8.38
CA LYS A 178 -16.34 -22.80 -7.62
C LYS A 178 -16.35 -22.22 -6.21
N THR A 179 -15.18 -21.92 -5.64
CA THR A 179 -15.02 -21.25 -4.35
C THR A 179 -15.36 -19.76 -4.42
N ALA A 180 -15.36 -19.15 -5.61
CA ALA A 180 -15.65 -17.74 -5.77
C ALA A 180 -17.14 -17.44 -5.51
N PRO A 181 -17.47 -16.39 -4.71
CA PRO A 181 -18.87 -16.07 -4.39
C PRO A 181 -19.72 -15.66 -5.60
N SER A 182 -19.12 -15.01 -6.60
CA SER A 182 -19.73 -14.64 -7.87
C SER A 182 -18.66 -14.14 -8.85
N VAL A 183 -19.05 -13.95 -10.12
CA VAL A 183 -18.17 -13.40 -11.18
C VAL A 183 -17.53 -12.06 -10.81
N GLN A 184 -18.15 -11.29 -9.91
CA GLN A 184 -17.67 -9.96 -9.51
C GLN A 184 -16.37 -10.00 -8.67
N TYR A 185 -16.05 -11.16 -8.09
CA TYR A 185 -14.94 -11.33 -7.14
C TYR A 185 -13.83 -12.24 -7.67
N ALA A 186 -13.92 -12.70 -8.92
CA ALA A 186 -12.96 -13.61 -9.51
C ALA A 186 -12.42 -13.07 -10.84
N TYR A 187 -11.26 -13.56 -11.23
CA TYR A 187 -10.84 -13.52 -12.62
C TYR A 187 -11.59 -14.59 -13.40
N GLN A 188 -12.06 -14.24 -14.59
CA GLN A 188 -13.01 -15.00 -15.38
C GLN A 188 -12.35 -15.39 -16.69
N LEU A 189 -12.45 -16.66 -17.09
CA LEU A 189 -12.33 -16.99 -18.52
C LEU A 189 -13.65 -16.57 -19.15
N PHE A 190 -13.60 -15.50 -19.94
CA PHE A 190 -14.77 -14.77 -20.39
C PHE A 190 -14.84 -14.75 -21.91
N PHE A 191 -16.05 -14.92 -22.45
CA PHE A 191 -16.35 -14.54 -23.83
C PHE A 191 -17.72 -13.89 -23.94
N THR A 192 -17.85 -13.05 -24.96
CA THR A 192 -19.11 -12.44 -25.39
C THR A 192 -19.28 -12.63 -26.90
N ILE A 193 -20.53 -12.77 -27.32
CA ILE A 193 -20.91 -12.83 -28.73
C ILE A 193 -21.99 -11.78 -28.97
N ASP A 194 -21.75 -10.91 -29.94
CA ASP A 194 -22.66 -9.84 -30.36
C ASP A 194 -22.68 -9.72 -31.91
N LEU A 195 -23.28 -8.64 -32.44
CA LEU A 195 -23.31 -8.38 -33.90
C LEU A 195 -21.91 -8.31 -34.53
N ASN A 196 -20.92 -7.95 -33.72
CA ASN A 196 -19.54 -7.72 -34.07
C ASN A 196 -18.71 -9.01 -34.02
N GLY A 197 -19.26 -10.12 -33.53
CA GLY A 197 -18.63 -11.44 -33.51
C GLY A 197 -18.22 -11.88 -32.10
N LEU A 198 -17.20 -12.73 -32.03
CA LEU A 198 -16.70 -13.30 -30.78
C LEU A 198 -15.58 -12.42 -30.22
N THR A 199 -15.71 -12.00 -28.96
CA THR A 199 -14.61 -11.42 -28.19
C THR A 199 -14.46 -12.11 -26.84
N GLY A 200 -13.25 -12.14 -26.29
CA GLY A 200 -13.00 -12.80 -25.01
C GLY A 200 -11.56 -12.75 -24.53
N GLY A 201 -11.33 -13.36 -23.38
CA GLY A 201 -10.03 -13.48 -22.71
C GLY A 201 -10.20 -13.55 -21.19
N ILE A 202 -9.16 -13.20 -20.44
CA ILE A 202 -9.25 -13.08 -18.98
C ILE A 202 -9.86 -11.73 -18.60
N HIS A 203 -10.95 -11.77 -17.82
CA HIS A 203 -11.64 -10.57 -17.32
C HIS A 203 -11.58 -10.52 -15.79
N LYS A 204 -11.30 -9.35 -15.24
CA LYS A 204 -11.31 -9.11 -13.79
C LYS A 204 -12.71 -8.72 -13.32
N GLY A 205 -13.20 -9.40 -12.28
CA GLY A 205 -14.39 -9.00 -11.55
C GLY A 205 -14.26 -7.59 -10.93
N HIS A 206 -15.30 -6.77 -11.02
CA HIS A 206 -15.25 -5.35 -10.63
C HIS A 206 -14.99 -5.10 -9.14
N ASN A 207 -15.22 -6.09 -8.25
CA ASN A 207 -14.93 -5.95 -6.82
C ASN A 207 -13.47 -6.28 -6.46
N LEU A 208 -12.64 -6.68 -7.42
CA LEU A 208 -11.19 -6.84 -7.26
C LEU A 208 -10.48 -5.47 -7.46
N THR A 209 -10.80 -4.51 -6.60
CA THR A 209 -10.42 -3.09 -6.76
C THR A 209 -8.94 -2.80 -6.49
N LYS A 210 -8.26 -3.64 -5.69
CA LYS A 210 -6.85 -3.42 -5.29
C LYS A 210 -5.82 -3.95 -6.29
N GLN A 211 -6.23 -4.65 -7.36
CA GLN A 211 -5.31 -5.31 -8.28
C GLN A 211 -5.34 -4.61 -9.65
N LYS A 212 -4.19 -4.12 -10.13
CA LYS A 212 -4.05 -3.58 -11.50
C LYS A 212 -4.07 -4.76 -12.48
N PHE A 213 -5.14 -4.87 -13.25
CA PHE A 213 -5.29 -5.86 -14.32
C PHE A 213 -6.25 -5.26 -15.35
N GLN A 214 -5.86 -5.33 -16.63
CA GLN A 214 -6.67 -4.85 -17.74
C GLN A 214 -7.36 -6.05 -18.37
N ASN A 215 -8.68 -5.97 -18.55
CA ASN A 215 -9.44 -7.03 -19.20
C ASN A 215 -8.92 -7.23 -20.63
N GLN A 216 -8.79 -8.50 -21.01
CA GLN A 216 -8.46 -8.87 -22.38
C GLN A 216 -9.76 -8.84 -23.21
N ASP A 217 -9.90 -7.83 -24.06
CA ASP A 217 -11.00 -7.71 -25.03
C ASP A 217 -10.49 -8.06 -26.44
N LEU A 218 -9.99 -9.28 -26.59
CA LEU A 218 -9.46 -9.78 -27.86
C LEU A 218 -10.61 -10.27 -28.75
N ARG A 219 -10.49 -10.04 -30.06
CA ARG A 219 -11.48 -10.44 -31.05
C ARG A 219 -11.01 -11.67 -31.81
N PHE A 220 -11.91 -12.63 -32.00
CA PHE A 220 -11.60 -13.91 -32.62
C PHE A 220 -12.51 -14.13 -33.84
N ASN A 221 -11.92 -14.61 -34.93
CA ASN A 221 -12.65 -14.87 -36.18
C ASN A 221 -13.36 -16.23 -36.14
N VAL A 222 -12.75 -17.23 -35.51
CA VAL A 222 -13.28 -18.59 -35.34
C VAL A 222 -13.22 -19.05 -33.89
N TRP A 223 -14.06 -20.02 -33.51
CA TRP A 223 -14.14 -20.53 -32.13
C TRP A 223 -12.82 -21.16 -31.67
N ASP A 224 -12.15 -21.89 -32.54
CA ASP A 224 -10.95 -22.65 -32.20
C ASP A 224 -9.77 -21.73 -31.81
N ASP A 225 -9.67 -20.53 -32.39
CA ASP A 225 -8.68 -19.52 -32.00
C ASP A 225 -8.91 -19.04 -30.55
N TYR A 226 -10.17 -18.81 -30.19
CA TYR A 226 -10.51 -18.44 -28.82
C TYR A 226 -10.24 -19.58 -27.84
N LEU A 227 -10.58 -20.82 -28.22
CA LEU A 227 -10.31 -22.00 -27.41
C LEU A 227 -8.79 -22.18 -27.15
N ASN A 228 -7.97 -22.08 -28.20
CA ASN A 228 -6.51 -22.11 -28.07
C ASN A 228 -5.98 -20.96 -27.20
N HIS A 229 -6.57 -19.76 -27.31
CA HIS A 229 -6.24 -18.65 -26.43
C HIS A 229 -6.53 -18.98 -24.97
N THR A 230 -7.67 -19.61 -24.65
CA THR A 230 -7.97 -20.01 -23.27
C THR A 230 -6.96 -21.03 -22.73
N ILE A 231 -6.56 -22.03 -23.54
CA ILE A 231 -5.58 -23.05 -23.17
C ILE A 231 -4.23 -22.42 -22.81
N ASN A 232 -3.76 -21.47 -23.61
CA ASN A 232 -2.49 -20.77 -23.38
C ASN A 232 -2.51 -19.85 -22.14
N ASN A 233 -3.70 -19.43 -21.70
CA ASN A 233 -3.88 -18.48 -20.59
C ASN A 233 -4.43 -19.14 -19.31
N LYS A 234 -4.67 -20.46 -19.30
CA LYS A 234 -5.28 -21.16 -18.16
C LYS A 234 -4.42 -21.09 -16.90
N ASP A 235 -3.09 -21.11 -17.05
CA ASP A 235 -2.15 -21.03 -15.93
C ASP A 235 -2.13 -19.63 -15.34
N GLU A 236 -2.18 -18.59 -16.19
CA GLU A 236 -2.32 -17.20 -15.73
C GLU A 236 -3.64 -17.02 -14.98
N TRP A 237 -4.76 -17.49 -15.54
CA TRP A 237 -6.07 -17.42 -14.89
C TRP A 237 -6.08 -18.12 -13.52
N SER A 238 -5.45 -19.30 -13.43
CA SER A 238 -5.31 -20.06 -12.19
C SER A 238 -4.45 -19.32 -11.16
N GLN A 239 -3.30 -18.78 -11.58
CA GLN A 239 -2.42 -17.98 -10.72
C GLN A 239 -3.10 -16.70 -10.22
N LEU A 240 -3.85 -16.00 -11.07
CA LEU A 240 -4.58 -14.79 -10.69
C LEU A 240 -5.63 -15.09 -9.63
N ASN A 241 -6.40 -16.17 -9.80
CA ASN A 241 -7.40 -16.57 -8.82
C ASN A 241 -6.80 -17.16 -7.53
N SER A 242 -5.60 -17.76 -7.58
CA SER A 242 -4.90 -18.24 -6.36
C SER A 242 -4.51 -17.13 -5.39
N LYS A 243 -4.39 -15.88 -5.88
CA LYS A 243 -4.08 -14.68 -5.08
C LYS A 243 -5.32 -14.05 -4.44
N VAL A 244 -6.50 -14.60 -4.68
CA VAL A 244 -7.77 -14.08 -4.15
C VAL A 244 -8.22 -14.96 -3.00
N ASP A 245 -8.32 -14.38 -1.81
CA ASP A 245 -8.89 -15.07 -0.64
C ASP A 245 -10.42 -15.09 -0.72
N PHE A 246 -10.95 -16.06 -1.48
CA PHE A 246 -12.39 -16.24 -1.64
C PHE A 246 -13.10 -16.58 -0.33
N ILE A 247 -12.40 -17.22 0.61
CA ILE A 247 -12.94 -17.59 1.91
C ILE A 247 -13.17 -16.32 2.73
N PHE A 248 -12.15 -15.46 2.86
CA PHE A 248 -12.29 -14.18 3.55
C PHE A 248 -13.36 -13.28 2.94
N ILE A 249 -13.45 -13.20 1.60
CA ILE A 249 -14.49 -12.41 0.93
C ILE A 249 -15.89 -12.93 1.27
N LYS A 250 -16.08 -14.25 1.32
CA LYS A 250 -17.35 -14.88 1.70
C LYS A 250 -17.68 -14.57 3.16
N ASP A 251 -16.71 -14.75 4.04
CA ASP A 251 -16.83 -14.49 5.48
C ASP A 251 -17.17 -13.03 5.77
N GLN A 252 -16.49 -12.10 5.10
CA GLN A 252 -16.74 -10.66 5.21
C GLN A 252 -18.16 -10.30 4.81
N LYS A 253 -18.68 -10.86 3.72
CA LYS A 253 -20.07 -10.62 3.32
C LYS A 253 -21.07 -11.14 4.33
N GLU A 254 -20.84 -12.33 4.87
CA GLU A 254 -21.71 -12.92 5.88
C GLU A 254 -21.69 -12.10 7.18
N PHE A 255 -20.51 -11.62 7.58
CA PHE A 255 -20.33 -10.72 8.71
C PHE A 255 -21.04 -9.38 8.49
N GLU A 256 -20.76 -8.67 7.40
CA GLU A 256 -21.40 -7.40 7.07
C GLU A 256 -22.93 -7.52 6.99
N LYS A 257 -23.44 -8.61 6.42
CA LYS A 257 -24.89 -8.88 6.34
C LYS A 257 -25.51 -9.10 7.73
N THR A 258 -24.79 -9.77 8.63
CA THR A 258 -25.24 -10.02 10.00
C THR A 258 -25.23 -8.72 10.81
N VAL A 259 -24.15 -7.94 10.72
CA VAL A 259 -24.05 -6.62 11.35
C VAL A 259 -25.15 -5.68 10.81
N LYS A 260 -25.41 -5.68 9.50
CA LYS A 260 -26.49 -4.89 8.85
C LYS A 260 -27.89 -5.15 9.41
N LYS A 261 -28.12 -6.37 9.92
CA LYS A 261 -29.41 -6.78 10.47
C LYS A 261 -29.47 -6.69 12.01
N GLY A 262 -28.34 -6.48 12.67
CA GLY A 262 -28.22 -6.41 14.13
C GLY A 262 -28.60 -5.04 14.69
N ASN A 263 -28.92 -4.98 15.98
CA ASN A 263 -29.08 -3.72 16.69
C ASN A 263 -27.70 -3.12 16.99
N ILE A 264 -27.46 -1.86 16.60
CA ILE A 264 -26.17 -1.18 16.74
C ILE A 264 -25.69 -1.11 18.20
N ASN A 265 -26.59 -0.83 19.15
CA ASN A 265 -26.25 -0.71 20.56
C ASN A 265 -25.85 -2.08 21.12
N ALA A 266 -26.62 -3.12 20.77
CA ALA A 266 -26.30 -4.48 21.19
C ALA A 266 -24.97 -4.97 20.60
N LEU A 267 -24.69 -4.66 19.33
CA LEU A 267 -23.41 -4.97 18.69
C LEU A 267 -22.24 -4.21 19.34
N SER A 268 -22.40 -2.91 19.61
CA SER A 268 -21.36 -2.12 20.27
C SER A 268 -21.08 -2.64 21.68
N ASN A 269 -22.12 -2.96 22.43
CA ASN A 269 -22.03 -3.55 23.76
C ASN A 269 -21.34 -4.91 23.74
N TYR A 270 -21.67 -5.77 22.77
CA TYR A 270 -21.02 -7.06 22.57
C TYR A 270 -19.52 -6.93 22.31
N PHE A 271 -19.12 -6.05 21.38
CA PHE A 271 -17.72 -5.82 21.08
C PHE A 271 -16.95 -5.18 22.25
N ASN A 272 -17.61 -4.33 23.05
CA ASN A 272 -17.01 -3.80 24.28
C ASN A 272 -16.70 -4.91 25.29
N ILE A 273 -17.63 -5.86 25.50
CA ILE A 273 -17.39 -7.01 26.38
C ILE A 273 -16.26 -7.89 25.82
N LEU A 274 -16.24 -8.15 24.52
CA LEU A 274 -15.16 -8.92 23.90
C LEU A 274 -13.80 -8.23 24.02
N ASP A 275 -13.74 -6.90 23.84
CA ASP A 275 -12.51 -6.12 24.06
C ASP A 275 -12.05 -6.26 25.53
N SER A 276 -12.98 -6.17 26.49
CA SER A 276 -12.66 -6.37 27.90
C SER A 276 -12.18 -7.79 28.20
N LEU A 277 -12.86 -8.84 27.71
CA LEU A 277 -12.43 -10.24 27.88
C LEU A 277 -11.05 -10.48 27.26
N LYS A 278 -10.79 -9.88 26.08
CA LYS A 278 -9.50 -9.97 25.41
C LYS A 278 -8.38 -9.35 26.22
N GLU A 279 -8.59 -8.15 26.77
CA GLU A 279 -7.60 -7.45 27.60
C GLU A 279 -7.40 -8.18 28.95
N ASP A 280 -8.48 -8.65 29.56
CA ASP A 280 -8.48 -9.25 30.89
C ASP A 280 -7.91 -10.68 30.95
N LEU A 281 -7.95 -11.41 29.84
CA LEU A 281 -7.50 -12.80 29.70
C LEU A 281 -6.31 -12.94 28.73
N ASP A 282 -5.73 -11.83 28.27
CA ASP A 282 -4.62 -11.78 27.31
C ASP A 282 -4.85 -12.65 26.04
N ILE A 283 -6.04 -12.54 25.45
CA ILE A 283 -6.43 -13.34 24.29
C ILE A 283 -5.67 -12.85 23.05
N GLN A 284 -4.78 -13.70 22.54
CA GLN A 284 -4.07 -13.51 21.27
C GLN A 284 -4.81 -14.20 20.11
N ASP A 285 -4.43 -13.87 18.87
CA ASP A 285 -5.06 -14.46 17.67
C ASP A 285 -4.60 -15.91 17.46
N GLU A 286 -5.24 -16.84 18.18
CA GLU A 286 -4.92 -18.27 18.19
C GLU A 286 -6.06 -19.13 17.60
N GLU A 287 -5.73 -20.34 17.14
CA GLU A 287 -6.69 -21.26 16.50
C GLU A 287 -7.74 -21.85 17.47
N ARG A 288 -7.48 -21.85 18.79
CA ARG A 288 -8.43 -22.33 19.81
C ARG A 288 -9.61 -21.38 20.05
N PHE A 289 -9.48 -20.10 19.71
CA PHE A 289 -10.58 -19.14 19.78
C PHE A 289 -11.36 -19.18 18.48
N VAL A 290 -12.68 -19.31 18.52
CA VAL A 290 -13.51 -19.40 17.31
C VAL A 290 -14.55 -18.27 17.29
N PHE A 291 -14.62 -17.57 16.16
CA PHE A 291 -15.51 -16.44 15.92
C PHE A 291 -16.50 -16.82 14.82
N SER A 292 -17.64 -17.38 15.19
CA SER A 292 -18.59 -17.93 14.22
C SER A 292 -19.82 -17.07 14.02
N ILE A 293 -20.48 -17.27 12.88
CA ILE A 293 -21.74 -16.61 12.53
C ILE A 293 -22.77 -17.68 12.19
N ALA A 294 -23.92 -17.66 12.87
CA ALA A 294 -25.01 -18.58 12.58
C ALA A 294 -26.37 -17.92 12.84
N LYS A 295 -27.33 -18.05 11.90
CA LYS A 295 -28.70 -17.53 12.06
C LYS A 295 -28.78 -16.04 12.49
N ASN A 296 -27.88 -15.20 11.98
CA ASN A 296 -27.67 -13.79 12.37
C ASN A 296 -27.26 -13.58 13.86
N ARG A 297 -26.54 -14.54 14.44
CA ARG A 297 -25.90 -14.46 15.75
C ARG A 297 -24.38 -14.38 15.56
N LEU A 298 -23.72 -13.47 16.26
CA LEU A 298 -22.26 -13.47 16.40
C LEU A 298 -21.90 -14.24 17.67
N SER A 299 -20.93 -15.14 17.57
CA SER A 299 -20.58 -16.08 18.64
C SER A 299 -19.07 -16.16 18.85
N PHE A 300 -18.63 -15.88 20.07
CA PHE A 300 -17.28 -16.15 20.56
C PHE A 300 -17.28 -17.50 21.30
N GLN A 301 -16.33 -18.36 20.94
CA GLN A 301 -16.16 -19.71 21.46
C GLN A 301 -14.70 -19.96 21.84
N VAL A 302 -14.50 -20.84 22.81
CA VAL A 302 -13.22 -21.52 23.06
C VAL A 302 -13.43 -22.98 22.66
N GLY A 303 -12.71 -23.44 21.64
CA GLY A 303 -12.94 -24.73 21.00
C GLY A 303 -14.39 -24.86 20.52
N LYS A 304 -15.10 -25.87 21.06
CA LYS A 304 -16.52 -26.15 20.74
C LYS A 304 -17.53 -25.45 21.66
N ARG A 305 -17.07 -24.75 22.70
CA ARG A 305 -17.94 -24.20 23.76
C ARG A 305 -18.24 -22.73 23.50
N TYR A 306 -19.54 -22.40 23.46
CA TYR A 306 -20.01 -21.02 23.33
C TYR A 306 -19.73 -20.26 24.62
N CYS A 307 -19.00 -19.15 24.52
CA CYS A 307 -18.62 -18.35 25.67
C CYS A 307 -19.46 -17.07 25.78
N LEU A 308 -19.62 -16.35 24.66
CA LEU A 308 -20.39 -15.12 24.59
C LEU A 308 -21.02 -14.98 23.20
N ASN A 309 -22.31 -14.67 23.12
CA ASN A 309 -23.03 -14.49 21.86
C ASN A 309 -23.91 -13.23 21.89
N VAL A 310 -24.21 -12.68 20.71
CA VAL A 310 -25.22 -11.61 20.54
C VAL A 310 -26.14 -11.89 19.35
N LYS A 311 -27.44 -11.69 19.57
CA LYS A 311 -28.48 -11.81 18.53
C LYS A 311 -29.56 -10.76 18.77
N LYS A 312 -29.80 -9.89 17.78
CA LYS A 312 -30.70 -8.74 17.90
C LYS A 312 -30.31 -7.86 19.09
N GLU A 313 -31.03 -7.95 20.21
CA GLU A 313 -30.84 -7.17 21.44
C GLU A 313 -30.54 -8.06 22.65
N THR A 314 -30.43 -9.38 22.45
CA THR A 314 -30.17 -10.35 23.51
C THR A 314 -28.78 -10.97 23.42
N PHE A 315 -28.28 -11.41 24.56
CA PHE A 315 -26.95 -11.96 24.76
C PHE A 315 -27.04 -13.36 25.36
N ASP A 316 -26.13 -14.25 24.96
CA ASP A 316 -25.93 -15.54 25.63
C ASP A 316 -24.52 -15.54 26.25
N TYR A 317 -24.33 -16.05 27.46
CA TYR A 317 -23.02 -16.12 28.11
C TYR A 317 -22.87 -17.34 29.03
N ILE A 318 -21.63 -17.74 29.31
CA ILE A 318 -21.33 -18.79 30.29
C ILE A 318 -21.03 -18.24 31.68
N SER A 319 -21.37 -18.99 32.72
CA SER A 319 -20.98 -18.70 34.09
C SER A 319 -20.89 -19.99 34.92
N ASN A 320 -19.95 -20.03 35.86
CA ASN A 320 -19.78 -21.12 36.82
C ASN A 320 -20.68 -20.98 38.06
N LYS A 321 -21.40 -19.86 38.19
CA LYS A 321 -22.29 -19.60 39.31
C LYS A 321 -23.63 -20.28 39.08
N ASP A 322 -23.98 -21.19 39.99
CA ASP A 322 -25.34 -21.74 40.07
C ASP A 322 -26.22 -20.75 40.82
N SER A 323 -26.84 -19.83 40.07
CA SER A 323 -27.87 -18.95 40.61
C SER A 323 -29.08 -19.07 39.71
N GLU A 324 -30.25 -19.39 40.29
CA GLU A 324 -31.54 -19.36 39.60
C GLU A 324 -32.12 -17.94 39.63
N PRO A 325 -32.03 -17.13 38.55
CA PRO A 325 -32.98 -16.07 38.34
C PRO A 325 -34.20 -16.65 37.60
N ASP A 326 -35.39 -16.35 38.14
CA ASP A 326 -36.70 -16.74 37.65
C ASP A 326 -36.83 -16.67 36.11
N ASN A 327 -37.38 -17.74 35.51
CA ASN A 327 -37.75 -17.87 34.09
C ASN A 327 -36.62 -17.89 33.04
N SER A 328 -35.47 -18.53 33.31
CA SER A 328 -34.37 -18.63 32.35
C SER A 328 -34.31 -19.92 31.53
N LYS A 329 -34.04 -19.81 30.22
CA LYS A 329 -33.66 -20.94 29.35
C LYS A 329 -32.18 -21.27 29.59
N ARG A 330 -31.94 -22.22 30.49
CA ARG A 330 -30.60 -22.70 30.89
C ARG A 330 -30.30 -24.05 30.22
N GLU A 331 -29.07 -24.20 29.77
CA GLU A 331 -28.54 -25.50 29.31
C GLU A 331 -27.25 -25.82 30.09
N VAL A 332 -27.07 -27.11 30.43
CA VAL A 332 -25.85 -27.60 31.09
C VAL A 332 -24.89 -28.12 30.02
N PHE A 333 -23.67 -27.61 29.97
CA PHE A 333 -22.63 -28.16 29.10
C PHE A 333 -22.15 -29.52 29.64
N SER A 334 -21.94 -30.51 28.77
CA SER A 334 -21.41 -31.82 29.17
C SER A 334 -19.91 -31.76 29.51
N GLY A 335 -19.50 -32.17 30.72
CA GLY A 335 -18.09 -32.30 31.16
C GLY A 335 -17.93 -32.26 32.70
N GLU A 336 -16.74 -32.63 33.21
CA GLU A 336 -16.39 -32.46 34.64
C GLU A 336 -16.22 -30.96 34.94
N GLU A 337 -16.93 -30.47 35.96
CA GLU A 337 -17.18 -29.09 36.40
C GLU A 337 -18.31 -28.30 35.68
N SER A 338 -19.19 -27.73 36.51
CA SER A 338 -20.51 -27.20 36.17
C SER A 338 -20.48 -25.77 35.61
N THR A 339 -20.20 -25.62 34.32
CA THR A 339 -20.36 -24.35 33.58
C THR A 339 -21.73 -24.30 32.89
N TYR A 340 -22.50 -23.24 33.11
CA TYR A 340 -23.87 -23.10 32.60
C TYR A 340 -23.97 -22.05 31.49
N LEU A 341 -24.75 -22.35 30.44
CA LEU A 341 -25.07 -21.39 29.37
C LEU A 341 -26.39 -20.69 29.68
N TYR A 342 -26.33 -19.36 29.82
CA TYR A 342 -27.48 -18.50 29.99
C TYR A 342 -27.85 -17.87 28.64
N ASN A 343 -29.10 -18.04 28.21
CA ASN A 343 -29.58 -17.55 26.90
C ASN A 343 -30.52 -16.35 27.04
N ASP A 344 -30.63 -15.56 25.96
CA ASP A 344 -31.62 -14.50 25.78
C ASP A 344 -31.60 -13.40 26.88
N ARG A 345 -30.41 -13.04 27.38
CA ARG A 345 -30.23 -12.04 28.45
C ARG A 345 -30.13 -10.61 27.96
N LYS A 346 -30.50 -9.64 28.81
CA LYS A 346 -30.27 -8.21 28.57
C LYS A 346 -28.82 -7.84 28.87
N PHE A 347 -28.34 -6.77 28.26
CA PHE A 347 -26.95 -6.31 28.41
C PHE A 347 -26.57 -5.98 29.86
N GLU A 348 -27.49 -5.41 30.63
CA GLU A 348 -27.26 -5.06 32.03
C GLU A 348 -26.91 -6.31 32.86
N GLU A 349 -27.59 -7.42 32.61
CA GLU A 349 -27.31 -8.71 33.27
C GLU A 349 -25.93 -9.25 32.90
N VAL A 350 -25.46 -9.02 31.68
CA VAL A 350 -24.12 -9.42 31.24
C VAL A 350 -23.04 -8.61 31.97
N LEU A 351 -23.26 -7.31 32.14
CA LEU A 351 -22.33 -6.44 32.89
C LEU A 351 -22.26 -6.81 34.37
N ASP A 352 -23.42 -7.04 35.00
CA ASP A 352 -23.50 -7.41 36.42
C ASP A 352 -22.80 -8.74 36.71
N ASN A 353 -22.76 -9.65 35.72
CA ASN A 353 -22.13 -10.97 35.83
C ASN A 353 -20.75 -11.05 35.14
N TYR A 354 -20.16 -9.93 34.70
CA TYR A 354 -18.92 -9.94 33.91
C TYR A 354 -17.77 -10.72 34.57
N LYS A 355 -17.59 -10.58 35.89
CA LYS A 355 -16.55 -11.32 36.64
C LYS A 355 -16.71 -12.83 36.55
N GLU A 356 -17.95 -13.30 36.66
CA GLU A 356 -18.28 -14.73 36.57
C GLU A 356 -18.13 -15.26 35.14
N ILE A 357 -18.47 -14.42 34.15
CA ILE A 357 -18.26 -14.73 32.74
C ILE A 357 -16.77 -14.85 32.45
N LYS A 358 -15.97 -13.87 32.87
CA LYS A 358 -14.51 -13.90 32.73
C LYS A 358 -13.93 -15.20 33.30
N PHE A 359 -14.28 -15.53 34.55
CA PHE A 359 -13.78 -16.73 35.22
C PHE A 359 -14.21 -18.02 34.50
N ALA A 360 -15.45 -18.10 34.03
CA ALA A 360 -15.91 -19.25 33.25
C ALA A 360 -15.15 -19.39 31.93
N VAL A 361 -14.88 -18.27 31.24
CA VAL A 361 -14.08 -18.27 30.00
C VAL A 361 -12.64 -18.68 30.26
N GLU A 362 -12.02 -18.19 31.33
CA GLU A 362 -10.66 -18.56 31.76
C GLU A 362 -10.54 -20.08 31.97
N ASN A 363 -11.50 -20.68 32.68
CA ASN A 363 -11.53 -22.14 32.87
C ASN A 363 -11.66 -22.90 31.54
N GLU A 364 -12.44 -22.39 30.57
CA GLU A 364 -12.52 -23.03 29.26
C GLU A 364 -11.21 -22.92 28.47
N ILE A 365 -10.48 -21.81 28.60
CA ILE A 365 -9.16 -21.62 28.00
C ILE A 365 -8.14 -22.60 28.58
N GLU A 366 -8.19 -22.84 29.90
CA GLU A 366 -7.28 -23.78 30.58
C GLU A 366 -7.63 -25.25 30.30
N ARG A 367 -8.92 -25.57 30.13
CA ARG A 367 -9.38 -26.94 29.84
C ARG A 367 -9.05 -27.40 28.42
N ASP A 368 -9.08 -26.51 27.44
CA ASP A 368 -9.04 -26.90 26.03
C ASP A 368 -7.62 -26.89 25.43
N ASN A 369 -7.10 -28.09 25.15
CA ASN A 369 -5.86 -28.33 24.41
C ASN A 369 -6.13 -28.78 22.96
N HIS A 370 -7.36 -28.70 22.43
CA HIS A 370 -7.73 -29.26 21.12
C HIS A 370 -8.13 -28.16 20.12
N ALA A 371 -7.23 -27.84 19.19
CA ALA A 371 -7.54 -26.97 18.05
C ALA A 371 -8.63 -27.60 17.15
N LEU A 372 -9.64 -26.82 16.76
CA LEU A 372 -10.65 -27.25 15.80
C LEU A 372 -10.27 -26.94 14.35
N ALA A 373 -10.83 -27.72 13.44
CA ALA A 373 -10.78 -27.43 12.01
C ALA A 373 -11.47 -26.09 11.69
N LYS A 374 -10.78 -25.24 10.91
CA LYS A 374 -11.12 -23.87 10.45
C LYS A 374 -12.51 -23.66 9.81
N SER A 375 -13.34 -24.70 9.67
CA SER A 375 -14.60 -24.65 8.91
C SER A 375 -15.72 -23.81 9.53
N TYR A 376 -15.67 -23.51 10.83
CA TYR A 376 -16.70 -22.74 11.55
C TYR A 376 -16.28 -21.33 11.93
N ASP A 377 -14.99 -21.01 11.77
CA ASP A 377 -14.45 -19.71 12.08
C ASP A 377 -14.72 -18.74 10.92
N ASN A 378 -15.22 -17.55 11.24
CA ASN A 378 -15.42 -16.48 10.28
C ASN A 378 -14.24 -15.52 10.39
N SER A 379 -13.35 -15.59 9.40
CA SER A 379 -12.09 -14.83 9.37
C SER A 379 -12.28 -13.32 9.40
N ALA A 380 -13.40 -12.81 8.88
CA ALA A 380 -13.74 -11.39 8.95
C ALA A 380 -14.21 -10.96 10.35
N PHE A 381 -15.01 -11.78 11.02
CA PHE A 381 -15.43 -11.51 12.40
C PHE A 381 -14.22 -11.59 13.35
N ARG A 382 -13.35 -12.60 13.20
CA ARG A 382 -12.04 -12.65 13.88
C ARG A 382 -11.26 -11.35 13.68
N LYS A 383 -11.09 -10.92 12.43
CA LYS A 383 -10.40 -9.67 12.11
C LYS A 383 -11.04 -8.47 12.82
N ALA A 384 -12.37 -8.40 12.92
CA ALA A 384 -13.05 -7.33 13.63
C ALA A 384 -12.76 -7.28 15.14
N LEU A 385 -12.35 -8.38 15.78
CA LEU A 385 -11.89 -8.34 17.17
C LEU A 385 -10.45 -7.81 17.29
N PHE A 386 -9.56 -8.22 16.38
CA PHE A 386 -8.13 -7.89 16.45
C PHE A 386 -7.75 -6.58 15.75
N ASP A 387 -8.59 -6.07 14.86
CA ASP A 387 -8.42 -4.83 14.11
C ASP A 387 -9.63 -3.91 14.36
N LYS A 388 -9.48 -2.99 15.34
CA LYS A 388 -10.54 -2.06 15.73
C LYS A 388 -10.92 -1.10 14.59
N GLU A 389 -9.97 -0.72 13.74
CA GLU A 389 -10.22 0.17 12.60
C GLU A 389 -11.09 -0.55 11.54
N TYR A 390 -10.77 -1.81 11.22
CA TYR A 390 -11.60 -2.64 10.35
C TYR A 390 -13.03 -2.80 10.90
N ARG A 391 -13.16 -3.07 12.21
CA ARG A 391 -14.46 -3.16 12.89
C ARG A 391 -15.26 -1.88 12.79
N GLU A 392 -14.65 -0.74 13.15
CA GLU A 392 -15.32 0.56 13.12
C GLU A 392 -15.78 0.91 11.71
N ASN A 393 -14.97 0.65 10.68
CA ASN A 393 -15.35 0.88 9.29
C ASN A 393 -16.59 0.08 8.87
N ILE A 394 -16.80 -1.14 9.40
CA ILE A 394 -17.97 -1.97 9.12
C ILE A 394 -19.18 -1.53 9.95
N LEU A 395 -19.00 -1.27 11.25
CA LEU A 395 -20.08 -0.82 12.14
C LEU A 395 -20.63 0.55 11.72
N ASN A 396 -19.76 1.47 11.29
CA ASN A 396 -20.13 2.83 10.87
C ASN A 396 -20.93 2.87 9.56
N GLN A 397 -20.87 1.82 8.73
CA GLN A 397 -21.67 1.73 7.50
C GLN A 397 -23.16 1.48 7.75
N ASN A 398 -23.58 1.14 8.99
CA ASN A 398 -24.95 0.74 9.34
C ASN A 398 -25.84 1.80 10.01
N GLY A 399 -25.41 3.06 10.06
CA GLY A 399 -26.32 4.18 10.31
C GLY A 399 -26.72 4.42 11.77
N THR A 400 -25.88 5.18 12.49
CA THR A 400 -26.18 6.52 13.03
C THR A 400 -24.94 6.99 13.78
N LYS A 401 -24.43 8.18 13.46
CA LYS A 401 -23.25 8.77 14.14
C LYS A 401 -23.57 8.96 15.63
N ASN A 402 -22.69 8.51 16.53
CA ASN A 402 -22.65 9.05 17.89
C ASN A 402 -22.48 10.58 17.79
N LYS A 403 -23.40 11.33 18.41
CA LYS A 403 -23.41 12.79 18.38
C LYS A 403 -22.76 13.35 19.65
N TYR A 404 -22.19 14.54 19.52
CA TYR A 404 -21.46 15.23 20.60
C TYR A 404 -22.18 16.52 20.94
N TYR A 405 -22.42 16.79 22.22
CA TYR A 405 -23.19 17.95 22.68
C TYR A 405 -22.42 18.76 23.73
N LEU A 406 -22.43 20.08 23.60
CA LEU A 406 -21.97 21.01 24.64
C LEU A 406 -23.17 21.61 25.35
N VAL A 407 -23.09 21.68 26.68
CA VAL A 407 -24.15 22.22 27.53
C VAL A 407 -23.66 23.24 28.54
N GLY A 408 -24.51 24.21 28.89
CA GLY A 408 -24.28 25.19 29.95
C GLY A 408 -24.78 24.70 31.31
N ALA A 409 -24.25 25.27 32.39
CA ALA A 409 -24.64 24.95 33.76
C ALA A 409 -24.76 26.20 34.67
N TYR A 410 -24.94 27.39 34.09
CA TYR A 410 -25.00 28.64 34.85
C TYR A 410 -26.40 29.26 34.78
N TRP A 411 -27.03 29.48 35.94
CA TRP A 411 -28.38 30.02 36.12
C TRP A 411 -28.33 31.23 37.04
N ASP A 412 -28.81 32.38 36.56
CA ASP A 412 -28.68 33.68 37.26
C ASP A 412 -29.54 33.79 38.54
N ASP A 413 -30.60 33.00 38.64
CA ASP A 413 -31.68 33.09 39.62
C ASP A 413 -31.61 32.04 40.74
N ARG A 414 -30.52 31.26 40.82
CA ARG A 414 -30.35 30.16 41.79
C ARG A 414 -29.04 30.21 42.56
N THR A 415 -29.03 29.63 43.76
CA THR A 415 -27.83 29.50 44.62
C THR A 415 -27.48 28.02 44.82
N PRO A 416 -26.27 27.55 44.42
CA PRO A 416 -25.22 28.29 43.73
C PRO A 416 -25.56 28.57 42.25
N MET A 417 -25.11 29.69 41.68
CA MET A 417 -25.43 30.04 40.28
C MET A 417 -24.86 29.03 39.27
N ASN A 418 -23.75 28.36 39.60
CA ASN A 418 -23.18 27.30 38.79
C ASN A 418 -23.64 25.92 39.31
N GLN A 419 -24.47 25.24 38.52
CA GLN A 419 -25.07 23.94 38.83
C GLN A 419 -24.18 22.74 38.46
N THR A 420 -22.94 22.96 38.00
CA THR A 420 -22.03 21.88 37.55
C THR A 420 -21.88 20.77 38.60
N GLU A 421 -21.63 21.14 39.86
CA GLU A 421 -21.42 20.18 40.94
C GLU A 421 -22.67 19.34 41.21
N ARG A 422 -23.85 19.98 41.23
CA ARG A 422 -25.15 19.31 41.36
C ARG A 422 -25.38 18.30 40.24
N PHE A 423 -25.18 18.72 38.99
CA PHE A 423 -25.33 17.87 37.80
C PHE A 423 -24.44 16.64 37.85
N VAL A 424 -23.16 16.81 38.22
CA VAL A 424 -22.20 15.71 38.32
C VAL A 424 -22.57 14.74 39.45
N ASN A 425 -22.89 15.25 40.63
CA ASN A 425 -23.21 14.42 41.80
C ASN A 425 -24.52 13.64 41.65
N GLU A 426 -25.54 14.26 41.05
CA GLU A 426 -26.85 13.64 40.85
C GLU A 426 -26.93 12.78 39.57
N GLY A 427 -25.89 12.79 38.71
CA GLY A 427 -25.89 12.01 37.47
C GLY A 427 -26.88 12.54 36.42
N ILE A 428 -27.10 13.85 36.38
CA ILE A 428 -28.08 14.49 35.50
C ILE A 428 -27.51 15.71 34.78
N TRP A 429 -28.22 16.17 33.75
CA TRP A 429 -28.17 17.56 33.29
C TRP A 429 -29.59 18.06 33.11
N GLU A 430 -29.86 19.26 33.62
CA GLU A 430 -31.16 19.92 33.51
C GLU A 430 -31.03 21.20 32.67
N ASN A 431 -31.99 21.41 31.78
CA ASN A 431 -32.16 22.67 31.07
C ASN A 431 -32.77 23.73 32.01
N GLY A 432 -32.02 24.80 32.28
CA GLY A 432 -32.44 25.88 33.18
C GLY A 432 -33.50 26.83 32.64
N TYR A 433 -33.95 26.65 31.40
CA TYR A 433 -35.01 27.45 30.80
C TYR A 433 -36.29 26.64 30.73
N GLU A 434 -37.40 27.26 31.12
CA GLU A 434 -38.71 26.59 31.10
C GLU A 434 -39.34 26.56 29.69
N ASP A 435 -38.95 27.50 28.84
CA ASP A 435 -39.55 27.76 27.53
C ASP A 435 -38.57 27.60 26.35
N LYS A 436 -37.26 27.59 26.60
CA LYS A 436 -36.21 27.53 25.57
C LYS A 436 -35.52 26.17 25.51
N PHE A 437 -35.03 25.81 24.33
CA PHE A 437 -34.23 24.59 24.05
C PHE A 437 -34.94 23.23 24.27
N LEU A 438 -36.23 23.21 24.64
CA LEU A 438 -36.99 21.97 24.88
C LEU A 438 -36.88 20.94 23.74
N LYS A 439 -37.01 21.41 22.50
CA LYS A 439 -36.86 20.57 21.29
C LYS A 439 -35.44 20.01 21.16
N ASN A 440 -34.42 20.82 21.43
CA ASN A 440 -33.02 20.40 21.34
C ASN A 440 -32.69 19.30 22.35
N VAL A 441 -33.22 19.41 23.58
CA VAL A 441 -33.07 18.37 24.62
C VAL A 441 -33.78 17.08 24.20
N ASN A 442 -34.98 17.18 23.65
CA ASN A 442 -35.73 16.02 23.14
C ASN A 442 -35.04 15.32 21.96
N GLU A 443 -34.23 16.02 21.17
CA GLU A 443 -33.49 15.44 20.04
C GLU A 443 -32.20 14.72 20.45
N VAL A 444 -31.73 14.85 21.70
CA VAL A 444 -30.53 14.15 22.18
C VAL A 444 -30.81 12.64 22.26
N ALA A 445 -30.02 11.85 21.54
CA ALA A 445 -30.10 10.38 21.54
C ALA A 445 -29.35 9.78 22.74
N VAL A 446 -29.89 8.70 23.31
CA VAL A 446 -29.17 7.88 24.31
C VAL A 446 -27.89 7.35 23.67
N GLY A 447 -26.77 7.37 24.40
CA GLY A 447 -25.43 7.05 23.89
C GLY A 447 -24.67 8.24 23.31
N SER A 448 -25.28 9.42 23.20
CA SER A 448 -24.57 10.64 22.80
C SER A 448 -23.58 11.10 23.87
N PHE A 449 -22.45 11.67 23.43
CA PHE A 449 -21.46 12.28 24.32
C PHE A 449 -21.88 13.71 24.68
N ILE A 450 -21.68 14.10 25.94
CA ILE A 450 -22.07 15.42 26.44
C ILE A 450 -20.97 16.03 27.31
N ALA A 451 -20.80 17.36 27.28
CA ALA A 451 -19.81 18.08 28.08
C ALA A 451 -20.33 19.44 28.57
N ILE A 452 -20.06 19.76 29.84
CA ILE A 452 -20.40 21.05 30.45
C ILE A 452 -19.34 22.10 30.07
N LYS A 453 -19.77 23.26 29.58
CA LYS A 453 -18.90 24.35 29.12
C LYS A 453 -19.09 25.68 29.85
N SER A 454 -18.08 26.55 29.77
CA SER A 454 -18.17 27.99 30.08
C SER A 454 -17.27 28.78 29.12
N ALA A 455 -17.79 29.80 28.45
CA ALA A 455 -17.03 30.58 27.47
C ALA A 455 -16.69 31.97 28.05
N PHE A 456 -15.48 32.46 27.78
CA PHE A 456 -15.00 33.78 28.21
C PHE A 456 -13.93 34.32 27.24
N THR A 457 -13.61 35.61 27.35
CA THR A 457 -12.63 36.28 26.47
C THR A 457 -11.33 36.52 27.21
N ARG A 458 -10.21 36.12 26.60
CA ARG A 458 -8.84 36.43 27.04
C ARG A 458 -8.25 37.51 26.11
N GLU A 459 -7.48 38.45 26.66
CA GLU A 459 -6.70 39.44 25.88
C GLU A 459 -7.51 40.22 24.82
N LYS A 460 -8.66 40.79 25.21
CA LYS A 460 -9.57 41.64 24.41
C LYS A 460 -10.15 41.03 23.12
N THR A 461 -9.59 39.98 22.51
CA THR A 461 -10.06 39.43 21.22
C THR A 461 -10.06 37.89 21.11
N LYS A 462 -9.45 37.13 22.02
CA LYS A 462 -9.41 35.65 21.95
C LYS A 462 -10.54 35.02 22.77
N SER A 463 -11.49 34.35 22.11
CA SER A 463 -12.55 33.57 22.77
C SER A 463 -12.04 32.20 23.21
N VAL A 464 -12.13 31.90 24.51
CA VAL A 464 -11.69 30.66 25.15
C VAL A 464 -12.89 29.94 25.77
N MET A 465 -12.86 28.61 25.80
CA MET A 465 -13.90 27.79 26.42
C MET A 465 -13.31 26.83 27.44
N SER A 466 -13.81 26.88 28.68
CA SER A 466 -13.51 25.90 29.72
C SER A 466 -14.51 24.75 29.67
N ILE A 467 -14.01 23.52 29.72
CA ILE A 467 -14.78 22.28 29.85
C ILE A 467 -14.71 21.83 31.31
N LYS A 468 -15.87 21.69 31.94
CA LYS A 468 -16.02 21.45 33.40
C LYS A 468 -16.42 20.04 33.78
N ALA A 469 -17.08 19.32 32.88
CA ALA A 469 -17.43 17.91 33.04
C ALA A 469 -17.69 17.26 31.67
N ARG A 470 -17.56 15.93 31.57
CA ARG A 470 -17.91 15.14 30.38
C ARG A 470 -18.62 13.85 30.79
N GLY A 471 -19.52 13.36 29.96
CA GLY A 471 -20.27 12.14 30.25
C GLY A 471 -20.97 11.58 29.01
N ILE A 472 -21.71 10.49 29.24
CA ILE A 472 -22.52 9.81 28.23
C ILE A 472 -23.98 9.85 28.68
N VAL A 473 -24.88 10.21 27.76
CA VAL A 473 -26.32 10.24 28.04
C VAL A 473 -26.84 8.80 28.17
N THR A 474 -27.33 8.44 29.35
CA THR A 474 -27.84 7.11 29.66
C THR A 474 -29.36 7.01 29.53
N GLN A 475 -30.08 8.13 29.72
CA GLN A 475 -31.53 8.16 29.58
C GLN A 475 -32.00 9.57 29.17
N ASN A 476 -33.02 9.64 28.32
CA ASN A 476 -33.73 10.89 27.97
C ASN A 476 -35.24 10.62 28.02
N LEU A 477 -35.94 11.24 28.97
CA LEU A 477 -37.38 11.05 29.21
C LEU A 477 -38.27 11.77 28.19
N LYS A 478 -37.68 12.53 27.27
CA LYS A 478 -38.38 13.35 26.26
C LYS A 478 -39.29 14.43 26.87
N ASP A 479 -39.00 14.87 28.09
CA ASP A 479 -39.69 15.95 28.81
C ASP A 479 -39.19 17.36 28.41
N GLY A 480 -38.21 17.44 27.51
CA GLY A 480 -37.57 18.67 27.06
C GLY A 480 -36.62 19.30 28.07
N ARG A 481 -36.44 18.70 29.24
CA ARG A 481 -35.73 19.33 30.37
C ARG A 481 -34.60 18.48 30.93
N ASN A 482 -34.80 17.17 31.11
CA ASN A 482 -33.89 16.34 31.89
C ASN A 482 -33.19 15.27 31.04
N LEU A 483 -31.89 15.14 31.25
CA LEU A 483 -31.08 14.04 30.74
C LEU A 483 -30.41 13.33 31.93
N LYS A 484 -30.47 11.99 31.98
CA LYS A 484 -29.59 11.22 32.86
C LYS A 484 -28.27 10.97 32.15
N ILE A 485 -27.18 11.18 32.89
CA ILE A 485 -25.83 11.18 32.35
C ILE A 485 -24.93 10.42 33.30
N ASN A 486 -24.17 9.48 32.75
CA ASN A 486 -23.05 8.90 33.45
C ASN A 486 -21.83 9.82 33.25
N TRP A 487 -21.56 10.67 34.24
CA TRP A 487 -20.43 11.60 34.23
C TRP A 487 -19.11 10.90 34.49
N GLU A 488 -18.04 11.37 33.86
CA GLU A 488 -16.68 10.90 34.09
C GLU A 488 -16.26 11.22 35.53
N LYS A 489 -15.89 10.17 36.29
CA LYS A 489 -15.42 10.31 37.68
C LYS A 489 -14.03 10.97 37.72
N ASN A 490 -13.82 11.86 38.68
CA ASN A 490 -12.55 12.60 38.89
C ASN A 490 -12.11 13.38 37.64
N PHE A 491 -13.05 14.08 37.01
CA PHE A 491 -12.79 14.89 35.83
C PHE A 491 -12.04 16.18 36.20
N ASN A 492 -10.88 16.41 35.56
CA ASN A 492 -10.11 17.64 35.71
C ASN A 492 -10.53 18.67 34.65
N PRO A 493 -11.07 19.85 35.03
CA PRO A 493 -11.43 20.89 34.08
C PRO A 493 -10.23 21.37 33.25
N PHE A 494 -10.46 21.67 31.97
CA PHE A 494 -9.44 22.19 31.05
C PHE A 494 -10.01 23.23 30.08
N GLU A 495 -9.15 23.99 29.42
CA GLU A 495 -9.52 25.03 28.45
C GLU A 495 -9.22 24.63 27.01
N VAL A 496 -10.03 25.11 26.07
CA VAL A 496 -9.81 24.98 24.63
C VAL A 496 -9.82 26.36 23.96
N ASN A 497 -8.89 26.58 23.04
CA ASN A 497 -8.67 27.86 22.34
C ASN A 497 -9.66 28.09 21.17
N PHE A 498 -10.91 27.70 21.36
CA PHE A 498 -12.01 27.99 20.44
C PHE A 498 -13.32 28.11 21.21
N GLY A 499 -14.21 29.02 20.80
CA GLY A 499 -15.56 29.09 21.35
C GLY A 499 -16.08 30.48 21.64
N GLY A 500 -16.56 31.17 20.60
CA GLY A 500 -17.44 32.34 20.78
C GLY A 500 -18.76 31.95 21.46
N TYR A 501 -19.65 32.93 21.67
CA TYR A 501 -20.93 32.70 22.37
C TYR A 501 -21.72 31.52 21.77
N LEU A 502 -21.89 30.44 22.55
CA LEU A 502 -22.64 29.24 22.18
C LEU A 502 -23.87 29.11 23.09
N THR A 503 -25.01 28.76 22.51
CA THR A 503 -26.28 28.48 23.20
C THR A 503 -26.15 27.47 24.33
N THR A 504 -27.17 27.41 25.20
CA THR A 504 -27.22 26.53 26.39
C THR A 504 -27.03 25.06 26.06
N ILE A 505 -27.53 24.59 24.92
CA ILE A 505 -27.24 23.26 24.37
C ILE A 505 -26.89 23.40 22.88
N LYS A 506 -25.85 22.70 22.42
CA LYS A 506 -25.44 22.72 21.00
C LYS A 506 -24.73 21.44 20.58
N GLU A 507 -25.10 20.89 19.43
CA GLU A 507 -24.39 19.78 18.77
C GLU A 507 -23.05 20.25 18.19
N VAL A 508 -21.98 19.51 18.48
CA VAL A 508 -20.63 19.70 17.93
C VAL A 508 -20.46 18.81 16.71
N LYS A 509 -20.23 19.44 15.54
CA LYS A 509 -20.11 18.73 14.26
C LYS A 509 -18.69 18.67 13.68
N LYS A 510 -17.80 19.57 14.13
CA LYS A 510 -16.42 19.65 13.62
C LYS A 510 -15.54 18.63 14.34
N ALA A 511 -14.89 17.74 13.59
CA ALA A 511 -14.01 16.69 14.14
C ALA A 511 -12.90 17.23 15.04
N ILE A 512 -12.29 18.36 14.67
CA ILE A 512 -11.21 18.98 15.45
C ILE A 512 -11.67 19.42 16.86
N HIS A 513 -12.91 19.90 17.00
CA HIS A 513 -13.47 20.28 18.30
C HIS A 513 -13.89 19.04 19.12
N ILE A 514 -14.38 18.00 18.44
CA ILE A 514 -14.73 16.73 19.09
C ILE A 514 -13.48 16.12 19.72
N ASN A 515 -12.38 16.06 18.95
CA ASN A 515 -11.11 15.52 19.43
C ASN A 515 -10.54 16.35 20.59
N ALA A 516 -10.60 17.68 20.51
CA ALA A 516 -10.10 18.53 21.59
C ALA A 516 -10.88 18.38 22.90
N ILE A 517 -12.17 18.01 22.86
CA ILE A 517 -13.03 17.95 24.05
C ILE A 517 -13.20 16.54 24.59
N TRP A 518 -13.34 15.50 23.76
CA TRP A 518 -13.71 14.14 24.22
C TRP A 518 -12.60 13.10 24.09
N SER A 519 -11.46 13.42 23.47
CA SER A 519 -10.29 12.56 23.59
C SER A 519 -9.78 12.63 25.03
N LYS A 520 -9.56 11.47 25.67
CA LYS A 520 -8.98 11.38 27.02
C LYS A 520 -7.57 11.99 27.03
N ASN A 521 -7.41 13.24 27.49
CA ASN A 521 -6.11 13.77 27.91
C ASN A 521 -5.93 13.50 29.41
N LYS A 522 -5.58 12.27 29.77
CA LYS A 522 -5.07 11.94 31.12
C LYS A 522 -3.53 11.95 31.19
N ASN A 523 -2.83 12.21 30.08
CA ASN A 523 -1.36 12.10 29.97
C ASN A 523 -0.75 13.29 29.21
N MET A 524 -1.03 14.54 29.60
CA MET A 524 -0.22 15.69 29.14
C MET A 524 0.97 15.84 30.08
N GLU A 525 2.17 15.76 29.53
CA GLU A 525 3.43 15.91 30.25
C GLU A 525 4.17 17.14 29.71
N ASN A 526 4.87 17.87 30.59
CA ASN A 526 5.80 18.90 30.14
C ASN A 526 7.11 18.22 29.75
N VAL A 527 7.42 18.19 28.46
CA VAL A 527 8.55 17.44 27.91
C VAL A 527 9.79 18.31 27.67
N LYS A 528 9.79 19.56 28.14
CA LYS A 528 10.86 20.53 27.87
C LYS A 528 12.21 20.07 28.40
N GLN A 529 12.26 19.63 29.66
CA GLN A 529 13.52 19.19 30.27
C GLN A 529 14.07 17.94 29.58
N GLU A 530 13.20 16.95 29.34
CA GLU A 530 13.58 15.74 28.59
C GLU A 530 14.08 16.04 27.17
N PHE A 531 13.54 17.09 26.54
CA PHE A 531 14.02 17.52 25.24
C PHE A 531 15.41 18.16 25.31
N ILE A 532 15.70 18.93 26.36
CA ILE A 532 17.02 19.51 26.57
C ILE A 532 18.04 18.39 26.81
N ASP A 533 17.71 17.43 27.66
CA ASP A 533 18.55 16.25 27.94
C ASP A 533 18.77 15.43 26.66
N TRP A 534 17.75 15.32 25.82
CA TRP A 534 17.85 14.65 24.52
C TRP A 534 18.75 15.41 23.53
N LEU A 535 18.72 16.75 23.54
CA LEU A 535 19.57 17.60 22.68
C LEU A 535 21.03 17.61 23.12
N THR A 536 21.31 17.67 24.42
CA THR A 536 22.68 17.74 24.97
C THR A 536 23.46 16.44 24.77
N ASN A 537 22.76 15.31 24.62
CA ASN A 537 23.34 14.01 24.30
C ASN A 537 23.72 13.83 22.81
N LYS A 538 23.39 14.79 21.93
CA LYS A 538 23.82 14.75 20.53
C LYS A 538 25.23 15.35 20.33
N PRO A 539 25.97 14.93 19.29
CA PRO A 539 27.25 15.55 18.94
C PRO A 539 27.08 17.05 18.67
N LYS A 540 28.08 17.84 19.06
CA LYS A 540 28.05 19.32 19.00
C LYS A 540 27.57 19.81 17.63
N SER A 541 26.55 20.67 17.65
CA SER A 541 25.95 21.27 16.46
C SER A 541 26.44 22.71 16.27
N ASN A 542 26.50 23.17 15.02
CA ASN A 542 26.74 24.59 14.72
C ASN A 542 25.58 25.51 15.18
N TYR A 543 24.41 24.94 15.50
CA TYR A 543 23.22 25.71 15.87
C TYR A 543 23.01 25.85 17.38
N PHE A 544 23.58 24.95 18.19
CA PHE A 544 23.48 24.98 19.65
C PHE A 544 24.69 24.32 20.30
N ASN A 545 25.14 24.89 21.42
CA ASN A 545 26.12 24.23 22.28
C ASN A 545 25.39 23.29 23.25
N ASN A 546 26.05 22.24 23.72
CA ASN A 546 25.47 21.29 24.69
C ASN A 546 25.38 21.89 26.11
N ASP A 547 25.13 23.19 26.22
CA ASP A 547 24.96 23.93 27.46
C ASP A 547 23.46 24.01 27.79
N GLU A 548 23.08 23.36 28.87
CA GLU A 548 21.71 23.18 29.32
C GLU A 548 21.03 24.52 29.69
N GLU A 549 21.73 25.42 30.40
CA GLU A 549 21.17 26.71 30.82
C GLU A 549 20.91 27.64 29.62
N VAL A 550 21.78 27.57 28.60
CA VAL A 550 21.60 28.34 27.37
C VAL A 550 20.43 27.79 26.54
N LEU A 551 20.33 26.46 26.40
CA LEU A 551 19.23 25.80 25.70
C LEU A 551 17.88 26.07 26.36
N ASN A 552 17.81 25.99 27.70
CA ASN A 552 16.58 26.23 28.45
C ASN A 552 16.02 27.64 28.19
N ARG A 553 16.90 28.66 28.19
CA ARG A 553 16.56 30.06 27.87
C ARG A 553 16.10 30.24 26.42
N TYR A 554 16.75 29.58 25.46
CA TYR A 554 16.32 29.62 24.06
C TYR A 554 14.93 29.03 23.89
N LEU A 555 14.67 27.86 24.47
CA LEU A 555 13.37 27.20 24.36
C LEU A 555 12.25 28.01 25.02
N ASP A 556 12.49 28.65 26.17
CA ASP A 556 11.51 29.58 26.77
C ASP A 556 11.18 30.74 25.85
N SER A 557 12.21 31.39 25.30
CA SER A 557 12.04 32.50 24.35
C SER A 557 11.25 32.06 23.12
N TYR A 558 11.58 30.90 22.54
CA TYR A 558 10.91 30.40 21.33
C TYR A 558 9.45 30.02 21.60
N ASN A 559 9.13 29.50 22.78
CA ASN A 559 7.76 29.12 23.13
C ASN A 559 6.78 30.31 23.09
N THR A 560 7.27 31.53 23.39
CA THR A 560 6.42 32.74 23.44
C THR A 560 5.80 33.12 22.09
N TYR A 561 6.33 32.59 20.99
CA TYR A 561 5.82 32.86 19.65
C TYR A 561 4.68 31.92 19.21
N PHE A 562 4.29 30.96 20.05
CA PHE A 562 3.22 30.02 19.76
C PHE A 562 1.99 30.31 20.64
N ASP A 563 0.79 30.13 20.08
CA ASP A 563 -0.48 30.37 20.78
C ASP A 563 -0.78 29.34 21.90
N ALA A 564 0.02 28.28 21.99
CA ALA A 564 -0.06 27.24 23.01
C ALA A 564 1.35 26.78 23.38
N ASN A 565 1.52 26.30 24.62
CA ASN A 565 2.80 25.80 25.10
C ASN A 565 3.20 24.55 24.29
N ILE A 566 4.22 24.67 23.44
CA ILE A 566 4.62 23.58 22.55
C ILE A 566 5.27 22.42 23.32
N PHE A 567 5.63 22.61 24.59
CA PHE A 567 6.24 21.60 25.46
C PHE A 567 5.23 20.85 26.33
N GLU A 568 3.94 21.20 26.30
CA GLU A 568 2.88 20.42 26.96
C GLU A 568 2.29 19.40 25.99
N VAL A 569 2.91 18.22 25.97
CA VAL A 569 2.71 17.22 24.92
C VAL A 569 2.16 15.91 25.49
N SER A 570 1.36 15.23 24.69
CA SER A 570 0.76 13.94 24.95
C SER A 570 0.75 13.12 23.67
N LYS A 571 0.51 11.83 23.82
CA LYS A 571 0.36 10.89 22.70
C LYS A 571 -0.74 11.26 21.70
N SER A 572 -1.78 11.94 22.17
CA SER A 572 -2.93 12.36 21.37
C SER A 572 -2.75 13.70 20.65
N ASN A 573 -1.83 14.57 21.08
CA ASN A 573 -1.69 15.93 20.53
C ASN A 573 -0.32 16.27 19.92
N TYR A 574 0.70 15.41 20.06
CA TYR A 574 2.06 15.72 19.61
C TYR A 574 2.15 16.04 18.11
N LYS A 575 1.36 15.36 17.27
CA LYS A 575 1.26 15.67 15.84
C LYS A 575 0.68 17.05 15.56
N THR A 576 -0.30 17.48 16.34
CA THR A 576 -0.87 18.83 16.23
C THR A 576 0.11 19.92 16.67
N ILE A 577 0.97 19.62 17.65
CA ILE A 577 2.07 20.51 18.04
C ILE A 577 3.11 20.63 16.91
N ILE A 578 3.48 19.51 16.28
CA ILE A 578 4.32 19.51 15.06
C ILE A 578 3.70 20.36 13.96
N GLU A 579 2.40 20.21 13.68
CA GLU A 579 1.69 21.02 12.68
C GLU A 579 1.69 22.51 13.01
N THR A 580 1.57 22.87 14.29
CA THR A 580 1.58 24.26 14.77
C THR A 580 2.96 24.89 14.58
N ILE A 581 4.02 24.15 14.90
CA ILE A 581 5.38 24.58 14.64
C ILE A 581 5.61 24.69 13.13
N ASP A 582 5.15 23.73 12.33
CA ASP A 582 5.33 23.75 10.87
C ASP A 582 4.68 24.99 10.24
N LYS A 583 3.46 25.29 10.69
CA LYS A 583 2.72 26.43 10.21
C LYS A 583 3.44 27.75 10.53
N VAL A 584 3.81 27.95 11.79
CA VAL A 584 4.40 29.21 12.27
C VAL A 584 5.87 29.35 11.83
N ALA A 585 6.64 28.27 11.85
CA ALA A 585 8.07 28.29 11.58
C ALA A 585 8.43 28.23 10.09
N TYR A 586 7.63 27.54 9.27
CA TYR A 586 8.01 27.26 7.88
C TYR A 586 6.98 27.65 6.82
N GLN A 587 5.68 27.74 7.14
CA GLN A 587 4.65 27.97 6.12
C GLN A 587 4.10 29.40 6.11
N ASP A 588 4.06 30.08 7.24
CA ASP A 588 3.63 31.47 7.34
C ASP A 588 4.83 32.41 7.35
N GLU A 589 5.28 32.80 6.14
CA GLU A 589 6.40 33.72 5.93
C GLU A 589 6.20 35.09 6.62
N ASN A 590 4.96 35.46 6.94
CA ASN A 590 4.63 36.69 7.62
C ASN A 590 4.68 36.60 9.14
N SER A 591 4.81 35.40 9.71
CA SER A 591 4.84 35.22 11.16
C SER A 591 6.08 35.87 11.77
N VAL A 592 5.93 36.42 12.98
CA VAL A 592 7.04 37.06 13.70
C VAL A 592 8.15 36.05 13.98
N PHE A 593 7.80 34.79 14.29
CA PHE A 593 8.76 33.71 14.49
C PHE A 593 9.54 33.38 13.21
N PHE A 594 8.88 33.34 12.05
CA PHE A 594 9.51 33.09 10.77
C PHE A 594 10.59 34.16 10.51
N LYS A 595 10.22 35.44 10.64
CA LYS A 595 11.12 36.57 10.43
C LYS A 595 12.28 36.61 11.43
N TYR A 596 12.01 36.36 12.71
CA TYR A 596 13.03 36.26 13.75
C TYR A 596 14.02 35.10 13.49
N SER A 597 13.50 33.94 13.07
CA SER A 597 14.34 32.80 12.71
C SER A 597 15.19 33.07 11.48
N ASP A 598 14.64 33.75 10.46
CA ASP A 598 15.31 33.98 9.18
C ASP A 598 16.39 35.06 9.26
N GLY A 599 16.08 36.18 9.93
CA GLY A 599 16.91 37.39 9.91
C GLY A 599 17.77 37.63 11.15
N GLU A 600 17.31 37.26 12.36
CA GLU A 600 17.98 37.66 13.61
C GLU A 600 18.74 36.53 14.31
N SER A 601 18.41 35.28 14.02
CA SER A 601 18.94 34.12 14.76
C SER A 601 19.56 33.04 13.87
N ASN A 602 19.87 33.35 12.60
CA ASN A 602 20.54 32.45 11.64
C ASN A 602 19.89 31.05 11.58
N HIS A 603 18.57 30.98 11.53
CA HIS A 603 17.78 29.75 11.45
C HIS A 603 17.86 28.83 12.68
N ARG A 604 18.51 29.28 13.77
CA ARG A 604 18.68 28.48 15.00
C ARG A 604 17.36 27.98 15.60
N PRO A 605 16.30 28.80 15.76
CA PRO A 605 15.03 28.32 16.34
C PRO A 605 14.38 27.23 15.50
N ARG A 606 14.36 27.40 14.17
CA ARG A 606 13.90 26.36 13.22
C ARG A 606 14.76 25.09 13.31
N ALA A 607 16.08 25.21 13.44
CA ALA A 607 16.96 24.05 13.54
C ALA A 607 16.73 23.26 14.85
N ILE A 608 16.45 23.96 15.95
CA ILE A 608 16.19 23.35 17.27
C ILE A 608 14.77 22.76 17.33
N LEU A 609 13.74 23.49 16.90
CA LEU A 609 12.35 23.02 16.95
C LEU A 609 11.91 22.16 15.76
N GLY A 610 12.77 21.99 14.74
CA GLY A 610 12.42 21.34 13.48
C GLY A 610 12.56 19.81 13.43
N LYS A 611 12.44 19.28 12.20
CA LYS A 611 12.33 17.84 11.88
C LYS A 611 13.42 16.94 12.44
N THR A 612 14.64 17.47 12.58
CA THR A 612 15.82 16.71 13.05
C THR A 612 16.01 16.73 14.56
N ASN A 613 15.25 17.56 15.29
CA ASN A 613 15.39 17.73 16.73
C ASN A 613 14.03 17.61 17.42
N TYR A 614 13.33 18.70 17.72
CA TYR A 614 12.12 18.62 18.56
C TYR A 614 11.04 17.71 17.98
N TYR A 615 10.85 17.68 16.66
CA TYR A 615 9.88 16.76 16.05
C TYR A 615 10.29 15.30 16.22
N GLN A 616 11.58 15.02 16.02
CA GLN A 616 12.13 13.68 16.20
C GLN A 616 11.99 13.23 17.65
N PHE A 617 12.26 14.13 18.61
CA PHE A 617 12.05 13.89 20.03
C PHE A 617 10.57 13.56 20.34
N LEU A 618 9.62 14.34 19.82
CA LEU A 618 8.19 14.09 20.03
C LEU A 618 7.70 12.78 19.38
N GLU A 619 8.15 12.48 18.16
CA GLU A 619 7.85 11.21 17.49
C GLU A 619 8.44 10.01 18.26
N GLN A 620 9.68 10.13 18.77
CA GLN A 620 10.31 9.09 19.59
C GLN A 620 9.59 8.89 20.93
N LYS A 621 9.19 9.98 21.59
CA LYS A 621 8.55 9.92 22.90
C LYS A 621 7.13 9.35 22.84
N PHE A 622 6.36 9.68 21.80
CA PHE A 622 4.91 9.45 21.81
C PHE A 622 4.36 8.49 20.75
N SER A 623 5.12 8.10 19.73
CA SER A 623 4.62 7.17 18.71
C SER A 623 4.42 5.76 19.29
N THR A 624 3.22 5.17 19.12
CA THR A 624 2.99 3.75 19.47
C THR A 624 3.63 2.87 18.42
N SER A 625 4.83 2.43 18.68
CA SER A 625 5.38 1.22 18.09
C SER A 625 6.15 0.53 19.20
N GLN A 626 5.76 -0.73 19.46
CA GLN A 626 6.29 -1.56 20.53
C GLN A 626 7.81 -1.45 20.64
N MET A 627 8.30 -1.33 21.89
CA MET A 627 9.66 -1.72 22.23
C MET A 627 9.82 -3.21 21.92
N ILE A 628 10.39 -3.51 20.77
CA ILE A 628 11.29 -4.65 20.62
C ILE A 628 12.64 -4.01 20.34
N SER A 629 13.59 -4.21 21.27
CA SER A 629 15.04 -3.98 21.17
C SER A 629 15.50 -3.20 19.92
N VAL A 630 15.97 -1.97 20.12
CA VAL A 630 16.60 -1.16 19.06
C VAL A 630 17.89 -1.86 18.59
N LYS A 631 17.76 -2.70 17.55
CA LYS A 631 18.74 -2.75 16.45
C LYS A 631 18.39 -1.62 15.47
N PRO A 632 19.35 -1.04 14.74
CA PRO A 632 19.15 0.19 13.98
C PRO A 632 18.01 0.07 12.96
N ASN A 633 17.15 1.11 12.92
CA ASN A 633 16.14 1.45 11.92
C ASN A 633 16.03 0.52 10.69
N SER A 634 14.88 -0.12 10.52
CA SER A 634 14.44 -0.62 9.22
C SER A 634 13.21 0.16 8.71
N ASN A 635 13.46 1.35 8.17
CA ASN A 635 12.99 1.54 6.79
C ASN A 635 13.72 0.44 6.02
N LYS A 636 13.09 -0.72 5.80
CA LYS A 636 13.73 -1.88 5.14
C LYS A 636 14.10 -1.45 3.73
N THR A 637 15.25 -0.80 3.59
CA THR A 637 15.90 -0.66 2.30
C THR A 637 16.14 -2.08 1.82
N PRO A 638 15.63 -2.46 0.64
CA PRO A 638 15.82 -3.80 0.13
C PRO A 638 17.31 -4.09 -0.01
N VAL A 639 17.76 -5.23 0.48
CA VAL A 639 19.18 -5.63 0.41
C VAL A 639 19.65 -5.84 -1.03
N ASN A 640 18.74 -6.13 -1.95
CA ASN A 640 18.99 -6.19 -3.39
C ASN A 640 17.89 -5.38 -4.11
N GLN A 641 18.27 -4.40 -4.92
CA GLN A 641 17.35 -3.53 -5.64
C GLN A 641 17.82 -3.30 -7.08
N ILE A 642 16.89 -3.25 -8.04
CA ILE A 642 17.16 -2.85 -9.44
C ILE A 642 16.34 -1.59 -9.76
N LEU A 643 17.03 -0.52 -10.15
CA LEU A 643 16.43 0.69 -10.70
C LEU A 643 16.26 0.52 -12.21
N TYR A 644 15.03 0.39 -12.68
CA TYR A 644 14.76 0.11 -14.10
C TYR A 644 13.89 1.18 -14.75
N GLY A 645 13.99 1.31 -16.07
CA GLY A 645 13.13 2.20 -16.85
C GLY A 645 13.80 2.70 -18.14
N PRO A 646 13.12 3.59 -18.86
CA PRO A 646 13.59 4.12 -20.14
C PRO A 646 14.93 4.86 -20.05
N PRO A 647 15.67 5.03 -21.16
CA PRO A 647 16.91 5.79 -21.17
C PRO A 647 16.68 7.27 -20.82
N GLY A 648 17.67 7.88 -20.16
CA GLY A 648 17.64 9.30 -19.82
C GLY A 648 16.72 9.71 -18.65
N THR A 649 16.25 8.74 -17.85
CA THR A 649 15.40 9.02 -16.67
C THR A 649 16.20 9.27 -15.38
N GLY A 650 17.53 9.25 -15.44
CA GLY A 650 18.40 9.53 -14.30
C GLY A 650 18.61 8.35 -13.35
N LYS A 651 18.53 7.10 -13.83
CA LYS A 651 18.74 5.89 -13.01
C LYS A 651 20.12 5.87 -12.35
N THR A 652 21.19 5.97 -13.13
CA THR A 652 22.58 6.06 -12.65
C THR A 652 22.84 7.36 -11.87
N TYR A 653 22.08 8.42 -12.13
CA TYR A 653 22.15 9.63 -11.29
C TYR A 653 21.58 9.36 -9.89
N ALA A 654 20.49 8.59 -9.79
CA ALA A 654 19.83 8.24 -8.54
C ALA A 654 20.64 7.23 -7.69
N THR A 655 21.48 6.38 -8.31
CA THR A 655 22.28 5.38 -7.57
C THR A 655 23.25 6.03 -6.58
N ILE A 656 23.87 7.17 -6.93
CA ILE A 656 24.79 7.89 -6.02
C ILE A 656 24.08 8.27 -4.72
N SER A 657 22.96 9.01 -4.81
CA SER A 657 22.21 9.43 -3.61
C SER A 657 21.69 8.23 -2.84
N LYS A 658 21.28 7.17 -3.54
CA LYS A 658 20.79 5.94 -2.92
C LYS A 658 21.90 5.20 -2.17
N ALA A 659 23.09 5.10 -2.75
CA ALA A 659 24.22 4.43 -2.15
C ALA A 659 24.72 5.20 -0.92
N VAL A 660 24.78 6.53 -0.98
CA VAL A 660 25.07 7.37 0.20
C VAL A 660 24.00 7.19 1.28
N ALA A 661 22.71 7.16 0.92
CA ALA A 661 21.62 6.92 1.87
C ALA A 661 21.74 5.58 2.61
N ILE A 662 22.35 4.58 1.98
CA ILE A 662 22.51 3.24 2.54
C ILE A 662 23.79 3.17 3.37
N ALA A 663 24.92 3.56 2.79
CA ALA A 663 26.23 3.49 3.42
C ALA A 663 26.41 4.50 4.56
N ASN A 664 25.68 5.63 4.52
CA ASN A 664 25.65 6.64 5.58
C ASN A 664 24.21 7.13 5.81
N PRO A 665 23.36 6.36 6.53
CA PRO A 665 21.94 6.69 6.73
C PRO A 665 21.67 8.01 7.45
N GLY A 666 22.66 8.54 8.19
CA GLY A 666 22.58 9.84 8.87
C GLY A 666 22.91 11.03 7.97
N PHE A 667 23.39 10.80 6.74
CA PHE A 667 23.80 11.86 5.83
C PHE A 667 22.59 12.61 5.24
N ASN A 668 22.61 13.94 5.35
CA ASN A 668 21.55 14.78 4.79
C ASN A 668 21.63 14.78 3.25
N LEU A 669 20.61 14.27 2.56
CA LEU A 669 20.54 14.26 1.10
C LEU A 669 19.87 15.51 0.50
N HIS A 670 19.37 16.43 1.31
CA HIS A 670 18.71 17.68 0.87
C HIS A 670 19.69 18.84 0.69
N GLN A 671 20.96 18.54 0.43
CA GLN A 671 22.03 19.52 0.22
C GLN A 671 22.51 19.55 -1.23
N ALA A 672 23.46 20.45 -1.52
CA ALA A 672 24.02 20.59 -2.87
C ALA A 672 24.60 19.26 -3.38
N ARG A 673 24.39 18.98 -4.67
CA ARG A 673 24.81 17.72 -5.31
C ARG A 673 26.32 17.49 -5.24
N SER A 674 27.13 18.55 -5.23
CA SER A 674 28.58 18.46 -5.01
C SER A 674 28.90 17.77 -3.68
N ILE A 675 28.26 18.16 -2.59
CA ILE A 675 28.50 17.59 -1.25
C ILE A 675 28.09 16.12 -1.21
N ILE A 676 26.99 15.74 -1.86
CA ILE A 676 26.57 14.33 -1.97
C ILE A 676 27.59 13.53 -2.78
N LYS A 677 28.18 14.11 -3.83
CA LYS A 677 29.24 13.46 -4.61
C LYS A 677 30.54 13.32 -3.82
N ASP A 678 30.90 14.33 -3.03
CA ASP A 678 32.10 14.29 -2.19
C ASP A 678 31.97 13.19 -1.13
N GLU A 679 30.81 13.06 -0.49
CA GLU A 679 30.54 11.96 0.44
C GLU A 679 30.52 10.59 -0.25
N TYR A 680 29.91 10.49 -1.43
CA TYR A 680 29.97 9.28 -2.24
C TYR A 680 31.43 8.90 -2.55
N GLN A 681 32.26 9.86 -2.95
CA GLN A 681 33.67 9.62 -3.25
C GLN A 681 34.42 9.16 -2.00
N ARG A 682 34.21 9.81 -0.85
CA ARG A 682 34.78 9.38 0.43
C ARG A 682 34.42 7.93 0.77
N LEU A 683 33.17 7.53 0.56
CA LEU A 683 32.70 6.17 0.82
C LEU A 683 33.25 5.15 -0.19
N VAL A 684 33.49 5.56 -1.44
CA VAL A 684 34.19 4.76 -2.46
C VAL A 684 35.66 4.57 -2.09
N ASP A 685 36.34 5.64 -1.67
CA ASP A 685 37.75 5.59 -1.25
C ASP A 685 37.95 4.70 -0.01
N LEU A 686 36.91 4.58 0.82
CA LEU A 686 36.85 3.66 1.97
C LEU A 686 36.45 2.21 1.59
N ASN A 687 36.28 1.90 0.30
CA ASN A 687 35.76 0.62 -0.21
C ASN A 687 34.38 0.23 0.36
N GLN A 688 33.65 1.18 0.93
CA GLN A 688 32.30 0.96 1.47
C GLN A 688 31.25 0.98 0.36
N ILE A 689 31.53 1.70 -0.72
CA ILE A 689 30.76 1.67 -1.97
C ILE A 689 31.66 1.19 -3.10
N VAL A 690 31.24 0.18 -3.83
CA VAL A 690 31.92 -0.28 -5.05
C VAL A 690 30.98 -0.12 -6.24
N PHE A 691 31.46 0.49 -7.31
CA PHE A 691 30.72 0.66 -8.56
C PHE A 691 31.33 -0.22 -9.65
N THR A 692 30.49 -1.00 -10.32
CA THR A 692 30.86 -1.79 -11.51
C THR A 692 29.77 -1.70 -12.57
N THR A 693 30.12 -2.02 -13.81
CA THR A 693 29.21 -2.04 -14.96
C THR A 693 29.27 -3.40 -15.61
N PHE A 694 28.12 -4.04 -15.86
CA PHE A 694 28.09 -5.31 -16.57
C PHE A 694 28.19 -5.09 -18.08
N HIS A 695 28.98 -5.95 -18.71
CA HIS A 695 29.18 -6.02 -20.15
C HIS A 695 29.24 -7.49 -20.57
N GLN A 696 29.10 -7.76 -21.87
CA GLN A 696 29.02 -9.12 -22.40
C GLN A 696 30.24 -10.00 -22.07
N SER A 697 31.41 -9.40 -21.83
CA SER A 697 32.63 -10.13 -21.42
C SER A 697 32.84 -10.25 -19.90
N MET A 698 31.95 -9.69 -19.06
CA MET A 698 32.04 -9.83 -17.62
C MET A 698 31.82 -11.30 -17.25
N SER A 699 32.70 -11.86 -16.42
CA SER A 699 32.68 -13.29 -16.09
C SER A 699 32.76 -13.54 -14.59
N TYR A 700 32.49 -14.78 -14.19
CA TYR A 700 32.66 -15.25 -12.81
C TYR A 700 34.07 -14.97 -12.26
N GLU A 701 35.11 -15.09 -13.09
CA GLU A 701 36.50 -14.93 -12.68
C GLU A 701 36.87 -13.49 -12.29
N GLU A 702 36.17 -12.51 -12.84
CA GLU A 702 36.36 -11.09 -12.53
C GLU A 702 35.46 -10.64 -11.38
N PHE A 703 34.28 -11.24 -11.26
CA PHE A 703 33.28 -10.83 -10.28
C PHE A 703 33.42 -11.58 -8.94
N VAL A 704 33.72 -12.87 -8.95
CA VAL A 704 33.77 -13.72 -7.75
C VAL A 704 35.20 -14.12 -7.38
N GLU A 705 35.83 -14.98 -8.16
CA GLU A 705 37.25 -15.33 -8.02
C GLU A 705 37.75 -16.02 -9.28
N GLY A 706 39.00 -15.78 -9.64
CA GLY A 706 39.60 -16.31 -10.86
C GLY A 706 41.09 -16.60 -10.69
N ILE A 707 41.59 -17.53 -11.50
CA ILE A 707 43.02 -17.84 -11.56
C ILE A 707 43.70 -16.77 -12.42
N LYS A 708 44.65 -16.04 -11.85
CA LYS A 708 45.42 -15.02 -12.58
C LYS A 708 46.91 -15.39 -12.61
N PRO A 709 47.57 -15.32 -13.77
CA PRO A 709 49.01 -15.52 -13.86
C PRO A 709 49.75 -14.35 -13.19
N GLN A 710 50.81 -14.68 -12.47
CA GLN A 710 51.71 -13.72 -11.83
C GLN A 710 53.15 -14.19 -12.05
N THR A 711 54.03 -13.27 -12.41
CA THR A 711 55.45 -13.59 -12.56
C THR A 711 56.14 -13.36 -11.23
N LYS A 712 56.76 -14.43 -10.70
CA LYS A 712 57.61 -14.35 -9.52
C LYS A 712 58.95 -14.99 -9.86
N ASP A 713 60.02 -14.20 -9.76
CA ASP A 713 61.40 -14.63 -10.09
C ASP A 713 61.56 -15.21 -11.51
N GLY A 714 60.83 -14.66 -12.49
CA GLY A 714 60.86 -15.11 -13.89
C GLY A 714 60.02 -16.35 -14.20
N LEU A 715 59.38 -16.97 -13.19
CA LEU A 715 58.45 -18.10 -13.35
C LEU A 715 56.99 -17.59 -13.29
N VAL A 716 56.16 -18.09 -14.20
CA VAL A 716 54.71 -17.82 -14.18
C VAL A 716 54.04 -18.73 -13.16
N THR A 717 53.53 -18.15 -12.08
CA THR A 717 52.72 -18.82 -11.06
C THR A 717 51.25 -18.43 -11.22
N TYR A 718 50.35 -19.36 -10.96
CA TYR A 718 48.91 -19.12 -11.02
C TYR A 718 48.37 -18.89 -9.60
N GLU A 719 47.92 -17.68 -9.33
CA GLU A 719 47.33 -17.32 -8.04
C GLU A 719 45.84 -17.07 -8.21
N ILE A 720 45.05 -17.55 -7.24
CA ILE A 720 43.62 -17.28 -7.19
C ILE A 720 43.45 -15.87 -6.63
N LYS A 721 42.78 -15.00 -7.39
CA LYS A 721 42.50 -13.62 -6.98
C LYS A 721 41.01 -13.41 -6.82
N ASP A 722 40.66 -12.76 -5.72
CA ASP A 722 39.27 -12.40 -5.42
C ASP A 722 38.76 -11.35 -6.42
N GLY A 723 37.55 -11.59 -6.92
CA GLY A 723 36.80 -10.68 -7.76
C GLY A 723 36.09 -9.58 -6.97
N ILE A 724 35.40 -8.69 -7.68
CA ILE A 724 34.78 -7.48 -7.13
C ILE A 724 33.78 -7.82 -6.01
N PHE A 725 32.89 -8.79 -6.24
CA PHE A 725 31.85 -9.21 -5.30
C PHE A 725 32.43 -9.86 -4.05
N LYS A 726 33.41 -10.75 -4.22
CA LYS A 726 34.03 -11.44 -3.10
C LYS A 726 34.81 -10.48 -2.20
N LYS A 727 35.53 -9.52 -2.78
CA LYS A 727 36.24 -8.47 -2.02
C LYS A 727 35.30 -7.65 -1.13
N ILE A 728 34.24 -7.07 -1.70
CA ILE A 728 33.30 -6.27 -0.90
C ILE A 728 32.53 -7.11 0.14
N CYS A 729 32.26 -8.40 -0.15
CA CYS A 729 31.68 -9.30 0.85
C CYS A 729 32.65 -9.51 2.04
N ASN A 730 33.93 -9.75 1.76
CA ASN A 730 34.94 -9.91 2.82
C ASN A 730 35.07 -8.62 3.65
N ASP A 731 35.09 -7.46 3.01
CA ASP A 731 35.16 -6.16 3.69
C ASP A 731 33.91 -5.91 4.54
N ALA A 732 32.72 -6.20 4.02
CA ALA A 732 31.47 -6.04 4.74
C ALA A 732 31.35 -7.00 5.93
N GLU A 733 31.80 -8.25 5.79
CA GLU A 733 31.74 -9.26 6.84
C GLU A 733 32.53 -8.84 8.09
N LEU A 734 33.63 -8.10 7.93
CA LEU A 734 34.42 -7.54 9.04
C LEU A 734 33.59 -6.63 9.96
N TYR A 735 32.58 -5.94 9.43
CA TYR A 735 31.75 -4.99 10.18
C TYR A 735 30.36 -5.55 10.53
N SER A 736 30.14 -6.85 10.37
CA SER A 736 28.88 -7.52 10.77
C SER A 736 28.81 -7.71 12.30
N SER A 737 27.60 -7.68 12.88
CA SER A 737 27.37 -7.67 14.34
C SER A 737 28.12 -8.76 15.12
N ASP A 738 28.28 -9.95 14.53
CA ASP A 738 28.93 -11.08 15.19
C ASP A 738 30.47 -11.01 15.15
N LYS A 739 31.03 -10.22 14.23
CA LYS A 739 32.48 -10.05 14.04
C LYS A 739 33.02 -8.69 14.49
N VAL A 740 32.20 -7.69 14.76
CA VAL A 740 32.67 -6.36 15.23
C VAL A 740 33.52 -6.48 16.49
N VAL A 741 33.18 -7.38 17.42
CA VAL A 741 33.98 -7.66 18.63
C VAL A 741 35.33 -8.32 18.30
N SER A 742 35.39 -9.17 17.28
CA SER A 742 36.64 -9.76 16.80
C SER A 742 37.50 -8.75 16.04
N VAL A 743 36.86 -7.84 15.28
CA VAL A 743 37.53 -6.79 14.52
C VAL A 743 38.04 -5.70 15.44
N SER A 744 37.31 -5.33 16.50
CA SER A 744 37.83 -4.42 17.52
C SER A 744 39.05 -4.98 18.21
N LYS A 745 39.02 -6.25 18.64
CA LYS A 745 40.18 -6.94 19.21
C LYS A 745 41.34 -7.07 18.22
N LYS A 746 41.07 -7.31 16.94
CA LYS A 746 42.10 -7.42 15.89
C LYS A 746 42.75 -6.07 15.57
N VAL A 747 41.94 -5.02 15.44
CA VAL A 747 42.39 -3.63 15.21
C VAL A 747 43.19 -3.13 16.41
N ASP A 748 42.72 -3.39 17.62
CA ASP A 748 43.43 -3.10 18.86
C ASP A 748 44.79 -3.82 18.90
N LEU A 749 44.83 -5.12 18.60
CA LEU A 749 46.08 -5.88 18.54
C LEU A 749 47.04 -5.38 17.45
N ASP A 750 46.53 -5.02 16.26
CA ASP A 750 47.35 -4.46 15.17
C ASP A 750 47.93 -3.08 15.54
N LYS A 751 47.19 -2.25 16.28
CA LYS A 751 47.69 -0.99 16.83
C LYS A 751 48.78 -1.24 17.89
N ARG A 752 48.60 -2.22 18.78
CA ARG A 752 49.61 -2.63 19.79
C ARG A 752 50.89 -3.12 19.12
N LEU A 753 50.76 -3.93 18.07
CA LEU A 753 51.88 -4.40 17.27
C LEU A 753 52.60 -3.28 16.53
N LYS A 754 51.86 -2.29 16.01
CA LYS A 754 52.46 -1.09 15.40
C LYS A 754 53.26 -0.30 16.42
N LYS A 755 52.70 -0.02 17.61
CA LYS A 755 53.41 0.69 18.68
C LYS A 755 54.69 -0.03 19.10
N LEU A 756 54.63 -1.36 19.22
CA LEU A 756 55.80 -2.18 19.50
C LEU A 756 56.86 -2.11 18.39
N ARG A 757 56.47 -2.02 17.11
CA ARG A 757 57.41 -1.79 16.00
C ARG A 757 58.08 -0.42 16.12
N ASP A 758 57.28 0.62 16.37
CA ASP A 758 57.79 1.99 16.52
C ASP A 758 58.79 2.07 17.71
N GLU A 759 58.51 1.41 18.84
CA GLU A 759 59.43 1.33 19.99
C GLU A 759 60.72 0.55 19.68
N LEU A 760 60.62 -0.53 18.88
CA LEU A 760 61.79 -1.29 18.44
C LEU A 760 62.70 -0.45 17.52
N GLU A 761 62.11 0.31 16.60
CA GLU A 761 62.83 1.20 15.69
C GLU A 761 63.47 2.41 16.41
N GLN A 762 62.85 2.89 17.49
CA GLN A 762 63.36 4.00 18.30
C GLN A 762 64.40 3.58 19.36
N SER A 763 64.55 2.29 19.62
CA SER A 763 65.53 1.78 20.59
C SER A 763 66.96 1.84 20.04
N GLU A 764 67.90 2.42 20.80
CA GLU A 764 69.32 2.56 20.40
C GLU A 764 69.98 1.21 20.05
N ASP A 765 69.55 0.12 20.69
CA ASP A 765 70.07 -1.23 20.48
C ASP A 765 69.22 -2.11 19.55
N SER A 766 68.17 -1.55 18.92
CA SER A 766 67.18 -2.29 18.11
C SER A 766 66.59 -3.51 18.86
N LYS A 767 66.31 -3.34 20.16
CA LYS A 767 65.83 -4.38 21.08
C LYS A 767 64.80 -3.83 22.05
N VAL A 768 63.68 -4.54 22.19
CA VAL A 768 62.67 -4.28 23.24
C VAL A 768 62.69 -5.43 24.24
N GLU A 769 62.85 -5.10 25.53
CA GLU A 769 62.96 -6.07 26.61
C GLU A 769 61.58 -6.53 27.12
N ILE A 770 61.40 -7.85 27.23
CA ILE A 770 60.19 -8.48 27.78
C ILE A 770 60.60 -9.38 28.94
N ALA A 771 60.15 -9.02 30.14
CA ALA A 771 60.34 -9.80 31.36
C ALA A 771 59.30 -10.93 31.45
N MET A 772 59.76 -12.19 31.50
CA MET A 772 58.91 -13.36 31.79
C MET A 772 59.20 -13.88 33.22
N THR A 773 58.37 -14.78 33.75
CA THR A 773 58.39 -15.21 35.19
C THR A 773 59.76 -15.60 35.77
N LYS A 774 60.71 -16.08 34.96
CA LYS A 774 62.03 -16.52 35.43
C LYS A 774 63.22 -16.03 34.59
N LYS A 775 62.98 -15.40 33.43
CA LYS A 775 64.00 -15.07 32.42
C LYS A 775 63.57 -13.86 31.59
N THR A 776 64.54 -13.08 31.12
CA THR A 776 64.29 -11.92 30.26
C THR A 776 64.66 -12.21 28.81
N TYR A 777 63.82 -11.73 27.89
CA TYR A 777 63.98 -11.88 26.45
C TYR A 777 63.96 -10.51 25.76
N HIS A 778 64.59 -10.41 24.60
CA HIS A 778 64.51 -9.26 23.71
C HIS A 778 63.76 -9.62 22.44
N ILE A 779 62.86 -8.74 22.02
CA ILE A 779 62.37 -8.71 20.65
C ILE A 779 63.41 -8.01 19.80
N THR A 780 63.85 -8.64 18.71
CA THR A 780 64.92 -8.12 17.86
C THR A 780 64.47 -7.76 16.45
N SER A 781 63.32 -8.25 16.00
CA SER A 781 62.74 -7.89 14.70
C SER A 781 61.28 -8.29 14.61
N ILE A 782 60.48 -7.47 13.93
CA ILE A 782 59.07 -7.74 13.61
C ILE A 782 58.87 -7.54 12.11
N THR A 783 58.42 -8.57 11.40
CA THR A 783 57.99 -8.47 10.00
C THR A 783 56.46 -8.52 9.91
N ASP A 784 55.89 -8.57 8.72
CA ASP A 784 54.43 -8.76 8.55
C ASP A 784 53.96 -10.16 8.97
N LYS A 785 54.88 -11.14 9.03
CA LYS A 785 54.54 -12.54 9.31
C LYS A 785 55.12 -13.06 10.61
N HIS A 786 56.25 -12.53 11.08
CA HIS A 786 57.00 -13.11 12.21
C HIS A 786 57.52 -12.08 13.22
N ILE A 787 57.60 -12.49 14.49
CA ILE A 787 58.25 -11.76 15.59
C ILE A 787 59.41 -12.62 16.13
N LYS A 788 60.63 -12.07 16.15
CA LYS A 788 61.81 -12.78 16.65
C LYS A 788 62.11 -12.44 18.11
N PHE A 789 62.19 -13.48 18.93
CA PHE A 789 62.54 -13.46 20.34
C PHE A 789 63.93 -14.06 20.57
N ARG A 790 64.77 -13.40 21.36
CA ARG A 790 66.09 -13.88 21.74
C ARG A 790 66.28 -13.72 23.26
N LYS A 791 67.04 -14.62 23.89
CA LYS A 791 67.28 -14.56 25.35
C LYS A 791 68.31 -13.47 25.68
N ALA A 792 68.09 -12.70 26.76
CA ALA A 792 68.99 -11.62 27.18
C ALA A 792 70.42 -12.11 27.51
N SER A 793 70.56 -13.35 27.99
CA SER A 793 71.88 -13.96 28.28
C SER A 793 72.67 -14.45 27.05
N GLY A 794 72.16 -14.24 25.83
CA GLY A 794 72.63 -14.92 24.62
C GLY A 794 72.16 -16.38 24.54
N GLY A 795 71.80 -16.87 23.34
CA GLY A 795 71.35 -18.25 23.10
C GLY A 795 70.22 -18.41 22.09
N THR A 796 69.58 -19.59 22.10
CA THR A 796 68.50 -19.98 21.16
C THR A 796 67.32 -19.01 21.19
N GLY A 797 66.80 -18.72 20.00
CA GLY A 797 65.67 -17.83 19.78
C GLY A 797 64.41 -18.56 19.35
N HIS A 798 63.28 -17.86 19.44
CA HIS A 798 62.01 -18.30 18.87
C HIS A 798 61.53 -17.29 17.84
N ASP A 799 60.94 -17.78 16.75
CA ASP A 799 60.31 -16.96 15.73
C ASP A 799 58.81 -17.27 15.78
N LEU A 800 58.03 -16.32 16.31
CA LEU A 800 56.58 -16.46 16.50
C LEU A 800 55.84 -15.98 15.26
N VAL A 801 54.74 -16.62 14.90
CA VAL A 801 53.91 -16.28 13.73
C VAL A 801 52.83 -15.29 14.16
N ILE A 802 52.72 -14.15 13.47
CA ILE A 802 51.76 -13.09 13.80
C ILE A 802 50.32 -13.57 13.64
N ASP A 803 49.99 -14.33 12.59
CA ASP A 803 48.64 -14.89 12.43
C ASP A 803 48.25 -15.84 13.56
N THR A 804 49.23 -16.54 14.13
CA THR A 804 49.00 -17.41 15.28
C THR A 804 48.75 -16.60 16.54
N LEU A 805 49.52 -15.52 16.77
CA LEU A 805 49.28 -14.56 17.84
C LEU A 805 47.88 -13.94 17.74
N LYS A 806 47.47 -13.52 16.53
CA LYS A 806 46.12 -13.00 16.24
C LYS A 806 45.04 -14.03 16.55
N GLY A 807 45.23 -15.28 16.10
CA GLY A 807 44.29 -16.37 16.37
C GLY A 807 44.13 -16.67 17.86
N ILE A 808 45.20 -16.60 18.66
CA ILE A 808 45.12 -16.81 20.12
C ILE A 808 44.41 -15.64 20.81
N ALA A 809 44.74 -14.40 20.44
CA ALA A 809 44.11 -13.20 21.01
C ALA A 809 42.60 -13.14 20.78
N LEU A 810 42.15 -13.68 19.64
CA LEU A 810 40.75 -13.75 19.23
C LEU A 810 40.03 -15.00 19.75
N GLY A 811 40.74 -15.95 20.38
CA GLY A 811 40.17 -17.23 20.82
C GLY A 811 39.88 -18.22 19.66
N GLU A 812 40.41 -17.96 18.47
CA GLU A 812 40.25 -18.77 17.25
C GLU A 812 41.24 -19.93 17.16
N ARG A 813 42.32 -19.91 17.96
CA ARG A 813 43.35 -20.94 17.98
C ARG A 813 43.75 -21.29 19.40
N ASP A 814 43.77 -22.59 19.70
CA ASP A 814 44.43 -23.14 20.88
C ASP A 814 45.82 -23.67 20.53
N ILE A 815 46.80 -23.40 21.39
CA ILE A 815 48.12 -24.02 21.33
C ILE A 815 48.30 -24.98 22.49
N ILE A 816 48.81 -26.18 22.19
CA ILE A 816 49.24 -27.19 23.15
C ILE A 816 50.77 -27.26 23.10
N GLY A 817 51.44 -27.12 24.25
CA GLY A 817 52.90 -27.28 24.39
C GLY A 817 53.68 -26.01 24.76
N GLY A 818 55.01 -26.12 24.80
CA GLY A 818 55.92 -25.13 25.41
C GLY A 818 56.02 -23.76 24.72
N LEU A 819 55.44 -23.59 23.52
CA LEU A 819 55.36 -22.29 22.85
C LEU A 819 54.22 -21.40 23.38
N ARG A 820 53.22 -21.98 24.05
CA ARG A 820 52.07 -21.24 24.59
C ARG A 820 52.50 -20.13 25.55
N SER A 821 53.45 -20.41 26.44
CA SER A 821 53.98 -19.42 27.38
C SER A 821 54.57 -18.19 26.67
N TYR A 822 55.18 -18.35 25.48
CA TYR A 822 55.76 -17.22 24.75
C TYR A 822 54.68 -16.33 24.13
N TYR A 823 53.62 -16.92 23.57
CA TYR A 823 52.48 -16.16 23.06
C TYR A 823 51.68 -15.48 24.17
N ASP A 824 51.47 -16.16 25.31
CA ASP A 824 50.76 -15.61 26.46
C ASP A 824 51.50 -14.39 27.05
N TYR A 825 52.82 -14.49 27.23
CA TYR A 825 53.63 -13.36 27.71
C TYR A 825 53.67 -12.20 26.72
N LEU A 826 53.76 -12.49 25.42
CA LEU A 826 53.70 -11.44 24.39
C LEU A 826 52.33 -10.76 24.37
N LEU A 827 51.23 -11.50 24.51
CA LEU A 827 49.89 -10.92 24.63
C LEU A 827 49.77 -10.07 25.89
N GLN A 828 50.26 -10.54 27.03
CA GLN A 828 50.28 -9.77 28.26
C GLN A 828 51.07 -8.46 28.11
N PHE A 829 52.23 -8.52 27.45
CA PHE A 829 53.06 -7.35 27.16
C PHE A 829 52.36 -6.37 26.22
N LEU A 830 51.76 -6.85 25.13
CA LEU A 830 50.99 -6.02 24.20
C LEU A 830 49.77 -5.39 24.89
N ASN A 831 49.12 -6.12 25.79
CA ASN A 831 47.95 -5.64 26.54
C ASN A 831 48.28 -4.55 27.56
N ALA A 832 49.55 -4.35 27.90
CA ALA A 832 49.99 -3.24 28.74
C ALA A 832 50.03 -1.90 27.99
N TYR A 833 49.95 -1.90 26.66
CA TYR A 833 49.83 -0.67 25.88
C TYR A 833 48.41 -0.10 26.00
N ASN A 834 48.28 1.06 26.66
CA ASN A 834 47.06 1.85 26.59
C ASN A 834 46.91 2.46 25.20
N ILE A 835 45.88 2.02 24.46
CA ILE A 835 45.47 2.58 23.18
C ILE A 835 44.06 3.13 23.36
N THR A 836 43.81 4.34 22.87
CA THR A 836 42.44 4.90 22.83
C THR A 836 41.56 4.03 21.93
N GLU A 837 40.50 3.46 22.50
CA GLU A 837 39.48 2.72 21.76
C GLU A 837 38.76 3.68 20.81
N GLU A 838 38.85 3.44 19.51
CA GLU A 838 37.96 4.07 18.54
C GLU A 838 36.63 3.32 18.56
N ASN A 839 35.51 4.06 18.58
CA ASN A 839 34.19 3.48 18.41
C ASN A 839 34.10 2.84 17.01
N ILE A 840 34.22 1.51 16.94
CA ILE A 840 33.96 0.76 15.71
C ILE A 840 32.44 0.64 15.61
N GLU A 841 31.85 1.32 14.62
CA GLU A 841 30.42 1.27 14.36
C GLU A 841 29.98 -0.17 14.04
N GLU A 842 29.11 -0.71 14.88
CA GLU A 842 28.50 -2.02 14.66
C GLU A 842 27.58 -2.00 13.42
N ASN A 843 27.66 -3.06 12.61
CA ASN A 843 26.75 -3.32 11.49
C ASN A 843 26.80 -2.24 10.39
N LYS A 844 28.01 -1.81 10.02
CA LYS A 844 28.23 -0.77 9.00
C LYS A 844 27.75 -1.23 7.62
N PRO A 845 26.86 -0.51 6.91
CA PRO A 845 26.33 -0.94 5.60
C PRO A 845 27.34 -0.74 4.46
N PHE A 846 27.45 -1.73 3.57
CA PHE A 846 28.25 -1.68 2.34
C PHE A 846 27.34 -1.69 1.11
N VAL A 847 27.77 -1.09 0.00
CA VAL A 847 26.94 -1.01 -1.21
C VAL A 847 27.74 -1.41 -2.45
N LEU A 848 27.22 -2.39 -3.20
CA LEU A 848 27.67 -2.72 -4.54
C LEU A 848 26.69 -2.18 -5.57
N ILE A 849 27.14 -1.26 -6.42
CA ILE A 849 26.37 -0.73 -7.54
C ILE A 849 26.74 -1.51 -8.80
N ILE A 850 25.74 -2.06 -9.49
CA ILE A 850 25.90 -2.79 -10.76
C ILE A 850 25.12 -2.06 -11.85
N ASP A 851 25.81 -1.21 -12.60
CA ASP A 851 25.20 -0.48 -13.72
C ASP A 851 25.00 -1.43 -14.91
N GLU A 852 23.90 -1.24 -15.65
CA GLU A 852 23.55 -2.04 -16.83
C GLU A 852 23.52 -3.56 -16.55
N ILE A 853 22.91 -3.96 -15.43
CA ILE A 853 22.94 -5.34 -14.91
C ILE A 853 22.47 -6.38 -15.93
N ASN A 854 21.59 -6.02 -16.86
CA ASN A 854 21.08 -6.93 -17.87
C ASN A 854 22.05 -7.15 -19.05
N ARG A 855 23.08 -6.30 -19.26
CA ARG A 855 24.01 -6.40 -20.40
C ARG A 855 25.06 -7.52 -20.32
N GLY A 856 25.11 -8.25 -19.22
CA GLY A 856 25.92 -9.45 -19.05
C GLY A 856 25.05 -10.63 -18.64
N ASN A 857 25.56 -11.86 -18.84
CA ASN A 857 24.85 -13.07 -18.40
C ASN A 857 24.93 -13.19 -16.88
N VAL A 858 23.97 -12.58 -16.18
CA VAL A 858 23.96 -12.44 -14.72
C VAL A 858 24.05 -13.80 -14.03
N SER A 859 23.40 -14.84 -14.58
CA SER A 859 23.46 -16.20 -14.04
C SER A 859 24.87 -16.79 -14.10
N GLN A 860 25.61 -16.60 -15.21
CA GLN A 860 27.01 -17.02 -15.31
C GLN A 860 27.95 -16.18 -14.44
N ILE A 861 27.70 -14.87 -14.34
CA ILE A 861 28.55 -13.95 -13.55
C ILE A 861 28.44 -14.24 -12.05
N PHE A 862 27.22 -14.46 -11.53
CA PHE A 862 27.01 -14.79 -10.12
C PHE A 862 27.27 -16.27 -9.79
N GLY A 863 27.14 -17.18 -10.77
CA GLY A 863 27.31 -18.61 -10.57
C GLY A 863 26.40 -19.15 -9.45
N GLU A 864 26.98 -19.91 -8.53
CA GLU A 864 26.30 -20.45 -7.36
C GLU A 864 25.89 -19.40 -6.31
N LEU A 865 26.50 -18.19 -6.36
CA LEU A 865 26.24 -17.13 -5.38
C LEU A 865 24.90 -16.45 -5.58
N ILE A 866 24.23 -16.69 -6.70
CA ILE A 866 22.89 -16.18 -7.00
C ILE A 866 21.88 -16.59 -5.92
N THR A 867 22.06 -17.73 -5.26
CA THR A 867 21.19 -18.15 -4.15
C THR A 867 21.53 -17.42 -2.85
N LEU A 868 22.81 -17.10 -2.63
CA LEU A 868 23.30 -16.49 -1.40
C LEU A 868 22.95 -15.01 -1.25
N ILE A 869 22.58 -14.33 -2.34
CA ILE A 869 22.13 -12.93 -2.26
C ILE A 869 20.73 -12.80 -1.64
N GLU A 870 19.94 -13.88 -1.58
CA GLU A 870 18.62 -13.89 -0.94
C GLU A 870 18.71 -13.50 0.54
N LYS A 871 17.73 -12.73 1.03
CA LYS A 871 17.83 -12.10 2.35
C LYS A 871 18.03 -13.13 3.46
N ASP A 872 17.21 -14.17 3.48
CA ASP A 872 17.20 -15.25 4.47
C ASP A 872 18.41 -16.19 4.35
N LYS A 873 19.11 -16.19 3.19
CA LYS A 873 20.27 -17.06 2.93
C LYS A 873 21.61 -16.41 3.26
N ARG A 874 21.62 -15.14 3.63
CA ARG A 874 22.81 -14.39 4.04
C ARG A 874 23.27 -14.80 5.43
N LEU A 875 24.54 -14.52 5.73
CA LEU A 875 25.15 -14.84 7.02
C LEU A 875 24.39 -14.15 8.17
N GLY A 876 24.16 -14.88 9.27
CA GLY A 876 23.49 -14.37 10.47
C GLY A 876 21.96 -14.38 10.45
N GLU A 877 21.33 -14.87 9.37
CA GLU A 877 19.87 -15.07 9.28
C GLU A 877 19.50 -16.55 9.51
N ASP A 878 18.23 -16.83 9.79
CA ASP A 878 17.75 -18.17 10.23
C ASP A 878 18.07 -19.30 9.22
N GLU A 879 18.09 -18.97 7.93
CA GLU A 879 18.30 -19.90 6.82
C GLU A 879 19.66 -19.69 6.12
N ALA A 880 20.65 -19.15 6.86
CA ALA A 880 21.97 -18.80 6.34
C ALA A 880 22.67 -19.97 5.61
N LEU A 881 23.19 -19.71 4.41
CA LEU A 881 23.90 -20.70 3.60
C LEU A 881 25.35 -20.26 3.35
N LYS A 882 26.23 -21.26 3.24
CA LYS A 882 27.60 -21.12 2.73
C LYS A 882 27.82 -22.12 1.61
N VAL A 883 28.40 -21.68 0.50
CA VAL A 883 28.78 -22.54 -0.62
C VAL A 883 30.29 -22.72 -0.66
N GLN A 884 30.77 -23.81 -1.26
CA GLN A 884 32.19 -24.01 -1.49
C GLN A 884 32.56 -23.47 -2.86
N LEU A 885 33.45 -22.47 -2.92
CA LEU A 885 33.85 -21.84 -4.17
C LEU A 885 34.69 -22.80 -5.05
N PRO A 886 34.54 -22.77 -6.39
CA PRO A 886 35.12 -23.73 -7.30
C PRO A 886 36.65 -23.62 -7.43
N TYR A 887 37.24 -22.44 -7.33
CA TYR A 887 38.68 -22.26 -7.53
C TYR A 887 39.43 -22.38 -6.20
N SER A 888 39.09 -21.56 -5.21
CA SER A 888 39.78 -21.52 -3.91
C SER A 888 39.44 -22.69 -2.99
N LYS A 889 38.34 -23.41 -3.27
CA LYS A 889 37.78 -24.47 -2.43
C LYS A 889 37.41 -24.01 -1.01
N THR A 890 37.34 -22.70 -0.79
CA THR A 890 36.96 -22.11 0.50
C THR A 890 35.44 -22.02 0.64
N LYS A 891 34.92 -22.04 1.88
CA LYS A 891 33.51 -21.77 2.15
C LYS A 891 33.25 -20.27 2.12
N PHE A 892 32.24 -19.85 1.39
CA PHE A 892 31.87 -18.44 1.21
C PHE A 892 30.38 -18.22 1.47
N GLY A 893 30.03 -17.08 2.05
CA GLY A 893 28.67 -16.63 2.29
C GLY A 893 28.56 -15.12 2.14
N VAL A 894 27.37 -14.61 1.87
CA VAL A 894 27.13 -13.17 1.68
C VAL A 894 26.72 -12.54 3.01
N PRO A 895 27.37 -11.45 3.47
CA PRO A 895 27.05 -10.84 4.76
C PRO A 895 25.74 -10.03 4.72
N PRO A 896 25.07 -9.83 5.87
CA PRO A 896 23.74 -9.22 5.92
C PRO A 896 23.78 -7.70 5.67
N ASN A 897 24.93 -7.06 5.91
CA ASN A 897 25.17 -5.63 5.74
C ASN A 897 25.62 -5.22 4.32
N LEU A 898 25.63 -6.12 3.34
CA LEU A 898 25.93 -5.79 1.93
C LEU A 898 24.65 -5.47 1.13
N PHE A 899 24.56 -4.30 0.52
CA PHE A 899 23.43 -3.92 -0.32
C PHE A 899 23.83 -3.94 -1.80
N ILE A 900 23.01 -4.53 -2.66
CA ILE A 900 23.23 -4.58 -4.11
C ILE A 900 22.23 -3.65 -4.80
N VAL A 901 22.71 -2.69 -5.57
CA VAL A 901 21.89 -1.73 -6.32
C VAL A 901 22.22 -1.83 -7.81
N GLY A 902 21.35 -2.48 -8.58
CA GLY A 902 21.45 -2.57 -10.02
C GLY A 902 20.77 -1.42 -10.77
N THR A 903 21.20 -1.11 -11.98
CA THR A 903 20.41 -0.31 -12.94
C THR A 903 20.12 -1.13 -14.20
N MET A 904 18.97 -0.89 -14.82
CA MET A 904 18.53 -1.63 -16.00
C MET A 904 17.82 -0.72 -17.00
N ASN A 905 18.29 -0.66 -18.25
CA ASN A 905 17.54 -0.04 -19.34
C ASN A 905 16.51 -1.03 -19.88
N THR A 906 15.26 -0.56 -20.04
CA THR A 906 14.14 -1.38 -20.51
C THR A 906 13.94 -1.37 -22.02
N ALA A 907 14.43 -0.33 -22.70
CA ALA A 907 14.25 -0.15 -24.15
C ALA A 907 15.27 -0.95 -24.99
N ASP A 908 16.37 -1.43 -24.38
CA ASP A 908 17.44 -2.10 -25.12
C ASP A 908 17.01 -3.52 -25.55
N ARG A 909 16.77 -3.71 -26.85
CA ARG A 909 16.39 -5.01 -27.45
C ARG A 909 17.55 -6.01 -27.55
N SER A 910 18.79 -5.56 -27.40
CA SER A 910 20.02 -6.34 -27.56
C SER A 910 20.47 -7.07 -26.29
N VAL A 911 19.61 -7.13 -25.27
CA VAL A 911 19.99 -7.49 -23.92
C VAL A 911 19.31 -8.79 -23.48
N GLU A 912 20.04 -9.67 -22.78
CA GLU A 912 19.47 -10.91 -22.24
C GLU A 912 18.33 -10.58 -21.27
N ALA A 913 17.18 -11.22 -21.46
CA ALA A 913 16.07 -11.09 -20.54
C ALA A 913 16.50 -11.59 -19.15
N LEU A 914 16.30 -10.74 -18.13
CA LEU A 914 16.69 -11.11 -16.77
C LEU A 914 15.87 -12.33 -16.31
N ASP A 915 16.55 -13.41 -15.95
CA ASP A 915 15.93 -14.68 -15.54
C ASP A 915 14.90 -14.47 -14.42
N THR A 916 13.79 -15.19 -14.48
CA THR A 916 12.76 -15.26 -13.44
C THR A 916 13.35 -15.56 -12.06
N ALA A 917 14.40 -16.39 -12.01
CA ALA A 917 15.12 -16.72 -10.80
C ALA A 917 15.91 -15.51 -10.23
N LEU A 918 16.40 -14.59 -11.07
CA LEU A 918 16.98 -13.32 -10.60
C LEU A 918 15.90 -12.35 -10.17
N ARG A 919 14.79 -12.30 -10.92
CA ARG A 919 13.69 -11.37 -10.66
C ARG A 919 13.08 -11.53 -9.26
N ARG A 920 13.03 -12.75 -8.72
CA ARG A 920 12.55 -13.00 -7.34
C ARG A 920 13.52 -12.55 -6.23
N ARG A 921 14.77 -12.26 -6.57
CA ARG A 921 15.88 -11.96 -5.62
C ARG A 921 16.19 -10.47 -5.50
N PHE A 922 15.65 -9.66 -6.42
CA PHE A 922 15.79 -8.20 -6.44
C PHE A 922 14.43 -7.53 -6.32
N GLU A 923 14.37 -6.42 -5.59
CA GLU A 923 13.23 -5.52 -5.66
C GLU A 923 13.36 -4.59 -6.87
N PHE A 924 12.37 -4.54 -7.74
CA PHE A 924 12.38 -3.70 -8.93
C PHE A 924 11.71 -2.36 -8.64
N LYS A 925 12.47 -1.27 -8.76
CA LYS A 925 11.98 0.10 -8.62
C LYS A 925 12.03 0.82 -9.95
N GLU A 926 10.87 1.18 -10.43
CA GLU A 926 10.70 1.86 -11.71
C GLU A 926 11.08 3.35 -11.63
N ILE A 927 11.82 3.84 -12.62
CA ILE A 927 12.19 5.25 -12.79
C ILE A 927 11.76 5.73 -14.17
N MET A 928 10.56 6.32 -14.21
CA MET A 928 9.96 6.90 -15.41
C MET A 928 10.43 8.33 -15.67
N PRO A 929 10.28 8.85 -16.92
CA PRO A 929 10.53 10.25 -17.21
C PRO A 929 9.68 11.17 -16.31
N LYS A 930 10.27 12.28 -15.85
CA LYS A 930 9.62 13.28 -15.02
C LYS A 930 9.62 14.64 -15.72
N PRO A 931 8.64 14.90 -16.60
CA PRO A 931 8.52 16.20 -17.28
C PRO A 931 8.40 17.39 -16.34
N SER A 932 7.91 17.17 -15.11
CA SER A 932 7.83 18.20 -14.07
C SER A 932 9.17 18.79 -13.65
N LEU A 933 10.29 18.15 -13.99
CA LEU A 933 11.64 18.70 -13.75
C LEU A 933 12.08 19.71 -14.83
N LEU A 934 11.26 19.92 -15.86
CA LEU A 934 11.52 20.81 -16.98
C LEU A 934 10.60 22.05 -16.90
N GLU A 935 10.91 22.96 -15.99
CA GLU A 935 10.12 24.20 -15.80
C GLU A 935 10.46 25.29 -16.82
N LEU A 936 11.51 25.10 -17.62
CA LEU A 936 11.99 26.07 -18.60
C LEU A 936 11.08 26.15 -19.84
N GLU A 937 10.96 27.37 -20.36
CA GLU A 937 10.40 27.66 -21.68
C GLU A 937 11.48 28.21 -22.62
N ILE A 938 11.52 27.71 -23.86
CA ILE A 938 12.48 28.15 -24.88
C ILE A 938 11.70 28.58 -26.12
N GLY A 939 11.80 29.85 -26.49
CA GLY A 939 11.07 30.39 -27.66
C GLY A 939 9.56 30.21 -27.57
N GLY A 940 8.97 30.34 -26.38
CA GLY A 940 7.54 30.13 -26.11
C GLY A 940 7.08 28.66 -26.04
N ILE A 941 8.03 27.71 -26.05
CA ILE A 941 7.74 26.28 -25.93
C ILE A 941 8.04 25.80 -24.51
N SER A 942 7.01 25.30 -23.82
CA SER A 942 7.17 24.56 -22.57
C SER A 942 7.82 23.20 -22.82
N LEU A 943 9.02 22.99 -22.25
CA LEU A 943 9.74 21.72 -22.38
C LEU A 943 9.02 20.56 -21.69
N LYS A 944 8.28 20.85 -20.61
CA LYS A 944 7.39 19.90 -19.95
C LYS A 944 6.32 19.39 -20.90
N GLU A 945 5.55 20.30 -21.52
CA GLU A 945 4.47 19.97 -22.45
C GLU A 945 4.99 19.20 -23.67
N LEU A 946 6.16 19.60 -24.17
CA LEU A 946 6.85 18.93 -25.28
C LEU A 946 7.18 17.47 -24.95
N LEU A 947 7.81 17.23 -23.81
CA LEU A 947 8.19 15.88 -23.40
C LEU A 947 6.95 15.01 -23.11
N GLU A 948 5.94 15.56 -22.43
CA GLU A 948 4.66 14.86 -22.20
C GLU A 948 3.99 14.46 -23.52
N THR A 949 3.98 15.36 -24.50
CA THR A 949 3.35 15.11 -25.80
C THR A 949 4.09 14.04 -26.59
N ILE A 950 5.42 14.10 -26.65
CA ILE A 950 6.24 13.11 -27.34
C ILE A 950 6.09 11.74 -26.66
N ASN A 951 6.22 11.68 -25.33
CA ASN A 951 6.12 10.43 -24.59
C ASN A 951 4.75 9.79 -24.69
N LYS A 952 3.67 10.58 -24.65
CA LYS A 952 2.30 10.06 -24.86
C LYS A 952 2.13 9.40 -26.22
N ARG A 953 2.77 9.94 -27.27
CA ARG A 953 2.71 9.36 -28.62
C ARG A 953 3.54 8.09 -28.72
N ILE A 954 4.75 8.09 -28.15
CA ILE A 954 5.60 6.90 -28.11
C ILE A 954 4.90 5.77 -27.35
N GLU A 955 4.30 6.07 -26.19
CA GLU A 955 3.60 5.07 -25.36
C GLU A 955 2.41 4.42 -26.08
N ILE A 956 1.70 5.18 -26.92
CA ILE A 956 0.60 4.65 -27.76
C ILE A 956 1.13 3.79 -28.92
N LEU A 957 2.25 4.18 -29.53
CA LEU A 957 2.77 3.55 -30.76
C LEU A 957 3.70 2.36 -30.48
N LEU A 958 4.33 2.32 -29.31
CA LEU A 958 5.22 1.25 -28.84
C LEU A 958 4.77 0.79 -27.47
N ASP A 959 5.34 1.39 -26.41
CA ASP A 959 5.04 1.11 -25.01
C ASP A 959 5.66 2.20 -24.12
N ARG A 960 5.42 2.08 -22.82
CA ARG A 960 5.95 3.00 -21.80
C ARG A 960 7.47 2.92 -21.62
N ASP A 961 8.07 1.76 -21.91
CA ASP A 961 9.48 1.46 -21.65
C ASP A 961 10.41 2.12 -22.67
N HIS A 962 9.88 2.53 -23.82
CA HIS A 962 10.55 3.32 -24.86
C HIS A 962 10.34 4.84 -24.71
N THR A 963 9.71 5.32 -23.64
CA THR A 963 9.52 6.78 -23.46
C THR A 963 10.87 7.52 -23.30
N ILE A 964 10.92 8.79 -23.70
CA ILE A 964 12.12 9.62 -23.67
C ILE A 964 12.31 10.23 -22.28
N GLY A 965 13.53 10.09 -21.76
CA GLY A 965 13.93 10.68 -20.49
C GLY A 965 14.07 12.20 -20.50
N HIS A 966 13.96 12.81 -19.32
CA HIS A 966 14.07 14.26 -19.12
C HIS A 966 15.53 14.74 -19.15
N SER A 967 16.53 13.85 -19.06
CA SER A 967 17.94 14.23 -19.07
C SER A 967 18.40 14.91 -20.36
N TYR A 968 17.74 14.63 -21.49
CA TYR A 968 18.06 15.25 -22.78
C TYR A 968 17.76 16.76 -22.79
N PHE A 969 16.92 17.24 -21.88
CA PHE A 969 16.50 18.65 -21.79
C PHE A 969 17.02 19.36 -20.54
N ILE A 970 17.41 18.63 -19.48
CA ILE A 970 17.85 19.20 -18.18
C ILE A 970 18.96 20.26 -18.31
N LYS A 971 19.89 20.10 -19.26
CA LYS A 971 21.06 20.98 -19.39
C LYS A 971 20.80 22.25 -20.21
N LEU A 972 19.61 22.38 -20.80
CA LEU A 972 19.24 23.56 -21.58
C LEU A 972 19.04 24.75 -20.65
N LYS A 973 19.27 25.95 -21.19
CA LYS A 973 19.09 27.22 -20.49
C LYS A 973 17.97 28.02 -21.13
N GLU A 974 17.49 29.06 -20.44
CA GLU A 974 16.58 30.03 -21.05
C GLU A 974 17.16 30.56 -22.37
N ASN A 975 16.30 30.67 -23.39
CA ASN A 975 16.65 31.11 -24.74
C ASN A 975 17.65 30.21 -25.53
N ASP A 976 17.94 28.99 -25.06
CA ASP A 976 18.86 28.06 -25.73
C ASP A 976 18.20 27.28 -26.90
N THR A 977 17.77 28.03 -27.93
CA THR A 977 17.14 27.45 -29.13
C THR A 977 18.10 26.55 -29.90
N VAL A 978 19.39 26.89 -29.92
CA VAL A 978 20.45 26.09 -30.54
C VAL A 978 20.64 24.77 -29.79
N GLY A 979 20.67 24.80 -28.45
CA GLY A 979 20.72 23.61 -27.61
C GLY A 979 19.50 22.71 -27.81
N LEU A 980 18.29 23.28 -27.89
CA LEU A 980 17.07 22.53 -28.18
C LEU A 980 17.13 21.86 -29.57
N LYS A 981 17.60 22.59 -30.59
CA LYS A 981 17.83 22.05 -31.93
C LYS A 981 18.82 20.88 -31.91
N ASN A 982 19.93 21.03 -31.20
CA ASN A 982 20.95 20.00 -31.03
C ASN A 982 20.43 18.78 -30.25
N ALA A 983 19.57 18.98 -29.25
CA ALA A 983 18.93 17.90 -28.52
C ALA A 983 18.06 17.03 -29.44
N PHE A 984 17.31 17.65 -30.35
CA PHE A 984 16.54 16.92 -31.37
C PHE A 984 17.42 16.20 -32.38
N LYS A 985 18.38 16.93 -32.96
CA LYS A 985 19.28 16.42 -34.00
C LYS A 985 20.14 15.24 -33.53
N ASN A 986 20.74 15.36 -32.35
CA ASN A 986 21.80 14.45 -31.92
C ASN A 986 21.30 13.34 -30.98
N ASN A 987 20.16 13.53 -30.31
CA ASN A 987 19.68 12.57 -29.31
C ASN A 987 18.29 12.02 -29.64
N ILE A 988 17.27 12.90 -29.77
CA ILE A 988 15.87 12.47 -29.86
C ILE A 988 15.56 11.78 -31.18
N ILE A 989 15.94 12.37 -32.31
CA ILE A 989 15.67 11.80 -33.64
C ILE A 989 16.41 10.48 -33.84
N PRO A 990 17.74 10.38 -33.57
CA PRO A 990 18.44 9.11 -33.65
C PRO A 990 17.81 8.01 -32.79
N LEU A 991 17.40 8.34 -31.56
CA LEU A 991 16.71 7.39 -30.66
C LEU A 991 15.36 6.92 -31.23
N LEU A 992 14.58 7.83 -31.81
CA LEU A 992 13.33 7.48 -32.49
C LEU A 992 13.56 6.62 -33.74
N GLN A 993 14.63 6.85 -34.48
CA GLN A 993 15.01 6.02 -35.62
C GLN A 993 15.39 4.60 -35.21
N GLU A 994 15.98 4.43 -34.03
CA GLU A 994 16.25 3.11 -33.44
C GLU A 994 14.96 2.42 -32.98
N TYR A 995 14.08 3.15 -32.28
CA TYR A 995 12.81 2.61 -31.79
C TYR A 995 11.85 2.20 -32.91
N PHE A 996 11.77 3.02 -33.96
CA PHE A 996 10.94 2.82 -35.14
C PHE A 996 11.80 2.45 -36.35
N TYR A 997 12.65 1.43 -36.20
CA TYR A 997 13.57 0.99 -37.25
C TYR A 997 12.86 0.73 -38.58
N GLY A 998 13.17 1.55 -39.60
CA GLY A 998 12.57 1.49 -40.93
C GLY A 998 11.15 2.08 -41.05
N ASP A 999 10.53 2.54 -39.97
CA ASP A 999 9.13 3.01 -39.93
C ASP A 999 9.06 4.54 -39.70
N TYR A 1000 9.42 5.28 -40.75
CA TYR A 1000 9.43 6.75 -40.74
C TYR A 1000 8.02 7.37 -40.63
N GLU A 1001 6.97 6.63 -40.98
CA GLU A 1001 5.60 7.08 -40.80
C GLU A 1001 5.25 7.20 -39.31
N LYS A 1002 5.62 6.20 -38.50
CA LYS A 1002 5.45 6.29 -37.04
C LYS A 1002 6.29 7.39 -36.40
N ILE A 1003 7.52 7.62 -36.88
CA ILE A 1003 8.33 8.79 -36.45
C ILE A 1003 7.57 10.09 -36.78
N GLY A 1004 6.93 10.16 -37.94
CA GLY A 1004 6.05 11.27 -38.35
C GLY A 1004 4.84 11.45 -37.43
N LEU A 1005 4.22 10.37 -36.95
CA LEU A 1005 3.14 10.44 -35.97
C LEU A 1005 3.61 11.00 -34.61
N VAL A 1006 4.86 10.74 -34.22
CA VAL A 1006 5.46 11.28 -32.99
C VAL A 1006 5.83 12.76 -33.14
N LEU A 1007 6.62 13.11 -34.16
CA LEU A 1007 7.23 14.43 -34.31
C LEU A 1007 6.36 15.44 -35.08
N GLY A 1008 5.45 14.96 -35.93
CA GLY A 1008 4.64 15.79 -36.81
C GLY A 1008 5.38 16.26 -38.07
N LYS A 1009 4.60 16.79 -39.03
CA LYS A 1009 5.07 17.20 -40.37
C LYS A 1009 6.17 18.27 -40.38
N GLY A 1010 6.34 19.02 -39.29
CA GLY A 1010 7.38 20.04 -39.16
C GLY A 1010 8.81 19.48 -39.36
N PHE A 1011 9.01 18.19 -39.04
CA PHE A 1011 10.30 17.50 -39.13
C PHE A 1011 10.48 16.67 -40.40
N PHE A 1012 9.54 16.72 -41.35
CA PHE A 1012 9.57 15.94 -42.59
C PHE A 1012 9.54 16.83 -43.84
N ASN A 1013 10.15 16.35 -44.92
CA ASN A 1013 10.12 17.02 -46.21
C ASN A 1013 8.68 17.04 -46.76
N GLU A 1014 8.29 18.12 -47.44
CA GLU A 1014 6.94 18.24 -48.03
C GLU A 1014 6.74 17.30 -49.21
N GLU A 1015 7.83 17.00 -49.93
CA GLU A 1015 7.86 16.03 -51.02
C GLU A 1015 7.85 14.60 -50.47
N THR A 1016 6.67 14.00 -50.41
CA THR A 1016 6.53 12.56 -50.17
C THR A 1016 6.75 11.83 -51.49
N LEU A 1017 7.77 10.98 -51.57
CA LEU A 1017 7.95 10.14 -52.76
C LEU A 1017 6.82 9.11 -52.79
N ARG A 1018 5.93 9.24 -53.77
CA ARG A 1018 4.90 8.24 -54.08
C ARG A 1018 5.46 7.32 -55.13
N PHE A 1019 5.22 6.04 -54.97
CA PHE A 1019 5.62 5.05 -55.94
C PHE A 1019 4.47 4.09 -56.23
N ASP A 1020 4.52 3.48 -57.41
CA ASP A 1020 3.64 2.42 -57.88
C ASP A 1020 4.48 1.21 -58.29
N LYS A 1021 3.83 0.14 -58.79
CA LYS A 1021 4.51 -1.05 -59.27
C LYS A 1021 5.50 -0.75 -60.43
N GLU A 1022 5.27 0.30 -61.22
CA GLU A 1022 6.00 0.58 -62.45
C GLU A 1022 7.43 1.10 -62.22
N ILE A 1023 7.71 1.67 -61.04
CA ILE A 1023 9.06 2.15 -60.69
C ILE A 1023 10.08 1.01 -60.47
N PHE A 1024 9.60 -0.21 -60.19
CA PHE A 1024 10.46 -1.34 -59.84
C PHE A 1024 10.86 -2.14 -61.08
N ALA A 1025 12.08 -2.66 -61.08
CA ALA A 1025 12.55 -3.55 -62.14
C ALA A 1025 11.70 -4.82 -62.24
N SER A 1026 11.56 -5.35 -63.46
CA SER A 1026 10.87 -6.62 -63.71
C SER A 1026 11.63 -7.79 -63.08
N PHE A 1027 10.94 -8.59 -62.28
CA PHE A 1027 11.45 -9.70 -61.47
C PHE A 1027 10.29 -10.69 -61.22
N ASP A 1028 10.56 -11.99 -61.27
CA ASP A 1028 9.51 -13.00 -61.15
C ASP A 1028 9.13 -13.22 -59.68
N THR A 1029 8.20 -12.40 -59.17
CA THR A 1029 7.67 -12.47 -57.81
C THR A 1029 6.21 -12.02 -57.75
N GLN A 1030 5.43 -12.62 -56.87
CA GLN A 1030 4.06 -12.17 -56.57
C GLN A 1030 4.02 -11.06 -55.51
N ASN A 1031 5.15 -10.75 -54.87
CA ASN A 1031 5.26 -9.80 -53.75
C ASN A 1031 5.68 -8.39 -54.19
N TYR A 1032 5.08 -7.88 -55.26
CA TYR A 1032 5.32 -6.48 -55.65
C TYR A 1032 4.55 -5.53 -54.73
N PRO A 1033 5.18 -4.47 -54.20
CA PRO A 1033 4.44 -3.41 -53.54
C PRO A 1033 3.68 -2.62 -54.61
N GLU A 1034 2.34 -2.69 -54.58
CA GLU A 1034 1.48 -2.10 -55.63
C GLU A 1034 1.51 -0.57 -55.65
N LYS A 1035 1.59 0.06 -54.48
CA LYS A 1035 1.69 1.51 -54.29
C LYS A 1035 2.14 1.84 -52.87
N GLY A 1036 2.81 2.97 -52.68
CA GLY A 1036 3.25 3.40 -51.35
C GLY A 1036 3.73 4.84 -51.27
N LYS A 1037 4.16 5.23 -50.06
CA LYS A 1037 4.74 6.54 -49.75
C LYS A 1037 6.04 6.33 -48.98
N ILE A 1038 7.09 7.06 -49.37
CA ILE A 1038 8.35 7.12 -48.63
C ILE A 1038 8.44 8.49 -47.98
N PHE A 1039 8.70 8.50 -46.68
CA PHE A 1039 8.84 9.69 -45.86
C PHE A 1039 10.32 9.96 -45.58
N HIS A 1040 10.75 11.21 -45.76
CA HIS A 1040 12.11 11.65 -45.47
C HIS A 1040 12.12 12.71 -44.38
N LEU A 1041 12.96 12.52 -43.36
CA LEU A 1041 13.22 13.55 -42.34
C LEU A 1041 13.93 14.75 -42.97
N LYS A 1042 13.59 15.95 -42.50
CA LYS A 1042 14.32 17.17 -42.82
C LYS A 1042 15.71 17.12 -42.20
N THR A 1043 16.69 17.62 -42.95
CA THR A 1043 18.02 17.90 -42.38
C THR A 1043 17.90 19.03 -41.36
N ILE A 1044 18.31 18.78 -40.11
CA ILE A 1044 18.38 19.81 -39.07
C ILE A 1044 19.76 20.49 -39.16
N ASP A 1045 19.81 21.57 -39.93
CA ASP A 1045 20.99 22.40 -40.16
C ASP A 1045 20.90 23.74 -39.40
N GLU A 1046 21.75 24.71 -39.74
CA GLU A 1046 21.74 26.03 -39.12
C GLU A 1046 20.44 26.80 -39.38
N ASN A 1047 19.84 26.62 -40.56
CA ASN A 1047 18.65 27.32 -41.03
C ASN A 1047 17.33 26.65 -40.59
N PHE A 1048 17.38 25.46 -40.00
CA PHE A 1048 16.19 24.76 -39.52
C PHE A 1048 15.52 25.48 -38.34
N ASP A 1049 14.28 25.92 -38.54
CA ASP A 1049 13.44 26.55 -37.52
C ASP A 1049 12.82 25.49 -36.59
N ILE A 1050 13.54 25.20 -35.50
CA ILE A 1050 13.12 24.24 -34.49
C ILE A 1050 11.84 24.66 -33.75
N ILE A 1051 11.63 25.96 -33.56
CA ILE A 1051 10.47 26.48 -32.82
C ILE A 1051 9.21 26.26 -33.64
N LYS A 1052 9.24 26.60 -34.93
CA LYS A 1052 8.13 26.34 -35.86
C LYS A 1052 7.82 24.84 -35.97
N ALA A 1053 8.84 24.00 -36.09
CA ALA A 1053 8.65 22.56 -36.18
C ALA A 1053 7.97 21.98 -34.92
N ILE A 1054 8.39 22.43 -33.73
CA ILE A 1054 7.79 21.98 -32.47
C ILE A 1054 6.39 22.56 -32.25
N ASN A 1055 6.11 23.80 -32.66
CA ASN A 1055 4.74 24.34 -32.59
C ASN A 1055 3.75 23.52 -33.44
N ILE A 1056 4.18 23.05 -34.61
CA ILE A 1056 3.42 22.09 -35.42
C ILE A 1056 3.27 20.75 -34.68
N LEU A 1057 4.33 20.25 -34.05
CA LEU A 1057 4.29 19.04 -33.21
C LEU A 1057 3.22 19.17 -32.11
N LEU A 1058 3.17 20.31 -31.41
CA LEU A 1058 2.24 20.59 -30.31
C LEU A 1058 0.84 21.00 -30.76
N LYS A 1059 0.59 21.13 -32.08
CA LYS A 1059 -0.67 21.61 -32.65
C LYS A 1059 -1.06 23.02 -32.16
N LYS A 1060 -0.09 23.86 -31.81
CA LYS A 1060 -0.35 25.27 -31.48
C LYS A 1060 -0.60 26.04 -32.78
N THR A 1061 -1.68 26.80 -32.85
CA THR A 1061 -2.01 27.64 -34.01
C THR A 1061 -0.86 28.62 -34.22
N ILE A 1062 -0.20 28.56 -35.37
CA ILE A 1062 0.75 29.59 -35.77
C ILE A 1062 -0.11 30.83 -36.04
N VAL A 1063 -0.11 31.77 -35.10
CA VAL A 1063 -0.59 33.13 -35.39
C VAL A 1063 0.46 33.69 -36.35
N ASN A 1064 0.11 33.76 -37.62
CA ASN A 1064 0.93 34.47 -38.60
C ASN A 1064 0.97 35.94 -38.15
N GLU A 1065 2.17 36.44 -37.87
CA GLU A 1065 2.48 37.87 -38.03
C GLU A 1065 2.52 38.23 -39.52
#